data_AF-A0A517VZH4-F1
#
_entry.id   AF-A0A517VZH4-F1
#
_cell.length_a   1.000
_cell.length_b   1.000
_cell.length_c   1.000
_cell.angle_alpha   90.00
_cell.angle_beta   90.00
_cell.angle_gamma   90.00
#
_symmetry.space_group_name_H-M   'P 1'
#
loop_
_entity.id
_entity.type
_entity.pdbx_description
1 polymer ?
#
loop_
_entity_poly.entity_id
_entity_poly.type
_entity_poly.pdbx_seq_one_letter_code
_entity_poly.pdbx_strand_id
1 'polypeptide(L)'
;MSISRFGIATFVLAASALFCCTSVSFAENAVPEISNVGQILSYENTEGQHYFALRLKADRLPSNAHSGKQIAILFDTSASQVGEHRIQALDVLKSFLKELPNDSTVAVYAVDVQCTPFVNEFVAPQSRQAKLAVESLASRAPLGATNLAQAMKTVMKGLKNQETRSILYIGDGMSSAQLISVPEMAALTQQLAHQNVPVHSYAVGPRKDLRLLGTLGVYTGGVVLTDLAEGKKDLPTKVGRELAKAIQAPVFFPEKIQLSDKKLVLNTPQALPIRTDRDTIYLAEGDLTERLSVELSNKNLSGIWKFNVPVAQAVNSFLAVPWVNYQPGQEVGIAFAGQRMMNLARTGHEEHMAQLEFAGTQAIRSGNFEQAAKFGNLIQQLDPGNTRGDTLLKMSNKFKQDQLAQADTKQPAADAKAQPAAKGDAKPPIDDSISKVEQLRQIKGAQMKIEVSNTIEEAQRISAENPDGALGMLKRTLSFVKSTSDIELDLKQQLERRLNSMMVEVRSQIEVAETRRIRQQQQLAQLEQQKRLVDKILLEDEKLEQLIDRIRSLMQDGRHGDSDAYEEAEAVSRVAVDMEPGNGPATAALFTSEAAGQLDKVFRMRSLRSDRFLETLYQVELSHVPFPDEPPIRWPAAPVWTSLTERRKKWAAVDLHKNSPAEQRIFEELQKETEANFPDIPLSEVMTYFADLHNITILINSNDLGEEGLTPDEPVNVSLSGIKLKSALNIILKPIGLTYVVEDEVMKITTIVKSDEIYTTRVYPVADLVISVATQQQSVGSSQGGFGGQQGGFGQQGGGQQGFGGGGGFGQQGGGGQGFFSVGPEMLLMNAPKAKNAKKQPNKNAKVNPAKEELQPINDQEIKGILNNILGQAEVKQPKAQFQVQDNPFRFDNHTIEQLKKKPEIVK
;
A
#
# COMPACT_ATOMS: atom_id res chain seq x y z
N MET A 1 73.71 50.07 22.10
CA MET A 1 73.34 51.01 21.02
C MET A 1 71.88 50.81 20.67
N SER A 2 71.24 51.79 20.04
CA SER A 2 69.85 51.70 19.57
C SER A 2 69.73 50.86 18.29
N ILE A 3 68.61 50.14 18.11
CA ILE A 3 67.68 50.26 16.97
C ILE A 3 66.50 49.27 17.18
N SER A 4 65.34 49.58 16.59
CA SER A 4 64.03 49.00 16.92
C SER A 4 63.64 47.74 16.14
N ARG A 5 62.61 47.01 16.65
CA ARG A 5 61.70 46.21 15.82
C ARG A 5 60.34 45.93 16.47
N PHE A 6 59.38 45.60 15.62
CA PHE A 6 57.95 45.36 15.89
C PHE A 6 57.65 44.23 16.90
N GLY A 7 56.55 44.38 17.65
CA GLY A 7 55.40 43.49 17.44
C GLY A 7 55.02 42.45 18.51
N ILE A 8 53.94 42.76 19.25
CA ILE A 8 52.86 41.85 19.70
C ILE A 8 53.11 40.88 20.88
N ALA A 9 52.11 40.87 21.79
CA ALA A 9 51.66 39.81 22.72
C ALA A 9 52.34 39.58 24.11
N THR A 10 51.54 38.88 24.93
CA THR A 10 51.78 38.17 26.21
C THR A 10 51.83 38.93 27.56
N PHE A 11 50.81 38.62 28.38
CA PHE A 11 50.81 38.36 29.84
C PHE A 11 51.35 39.38 30.86
N VAL A 12 50.44 39.81 31.75
CA VAL A 12 50.66 39.92 33.19
C VAL A 12 49.51 39.22 33.90
N LEU A 13 49.77 38.46 34.98
CA LEU A 13 48.80 37.64 35.70
C LEU A 13 49.18 37.55 37.19
N ALA A 14 48.17 37.33 38.04
CA ALA A 14 48.22 37.14 39.50
C ALA A 14 48.37 38.44 40.33
N ALA A 15 47.81 38.54 41.53
CA ALA A 15 46.98 37.60 42.29
C ALA A 15 45.78 38.31 42.96
N SER A 16 44.68 37.58 43.18
CA SER A 16 43.43 38.12 43.76
C SER A 16 42.94 37.26 44.93
N ALA A 17 42.92 37.80 46.14
CA ALA A 17 42.37 37.12 47.32
C ALA A 17 41.81 38.11 48.35
N LEU A 18 40.55 37.86 48.75
CA LEU A 18 39.83 38.33 49.94
C LEU A 18 40.07 39.77 50.45
N PHE A 19 39.01 40.58 50.36
CA PHE A 19 38.28 40.91 51.60
C PHE A 19 36.78 41.07 51.29
N CYS A 20 35.94 40.28 51.97
CA CYS A 20 34.48 40.35 51.83
C CYS A 20 33.88 41.12 52.99
N CYS A 21 32.94 42.03 52.69
CA CYS A 21 31.90 42.44 53.63
C CYS A 21 30.63 42.79 52.84
N THR A 22 29.46 42.50 53.39
CA THR A 22 28.22 42.37 52.60
C THR A 22 27.31 43.59 52.69
N SER A 23 26.80 44.06 51.54
CA SER A 23 25.51 44.73 51.44
C SER A 23 24.55 43.81 50.67
N VAL A 24 23.63 43.16 51.39
CA VAL A 24 22.60 42.29 50.78
C VAL A 24 21.50 43.16 50.17
N SER A 25 21.68 43.55 48.91
CA SER A 25 20.54 43.93 48.06
C SER A 25 19.82 42.64 47.66
N PHE A 26 18.49 42.63 47.79
CA PHE A 26 17.67 41.49 47.37
C PHE A 26 17.80 41.30 45.86
N ALA A 27 18.49 40.25 45.44
CA ALA A 27 18.37 39.75 44.09
C ALA A 27 16.97 39.14 43.95
N GLU A 28 16.13 39.77 43.13
CA GLU A 28 14.94 39.09 42.61
C GLU A 28 15.40 37.81 41.90
N ASN A 29 14.75 36.69 42.20
CA ASN A 29 15.09 35.40 41.60
C ASN A 29 14.67 35.41 40.12
N ALA A 30 15.55 35.95 39.27
CA ALA A 30 15.39 35.98 37.84
C ALA A 30 15.28 34.54 37.31
N VAL A 31 14.05 34.14 36.99
CA VAL A 31 13.74 32.85 36.38
C VAL A 31 14.51 32.77 35.05
N PRO A 32 15.28 31.70 34.78
CA PRO A 32 16.06 31.61 33.54
C PRO A 32 15.14 31.70 32.31
N GLU A 33 15.55 32.52 31.34
CA GLU A 33 14.79 32.81 30.12
C GLU A 33 15.41 32.10 28.90
N ILE A 34 14.58 31.52 28.03
CA ILE A 34 14.99 30.96 26.74
C ILE A 34 14.28 31.68 25.60
N SER A 35 15.00 32.44 24.77
CA SER A 35 14.43 33.01 23.54
C SER A 35 14.79 32.17 22.31
N ASN A 36 13.78 31.76 21.53
CA ASN A 36 13.93 31.00 20.29
C ASN A 36 13.16 31.67 19.14
N VAL A 37 13.47 31.32 17.88
CA VAL A 37 12.65 31.69 16.72
C VAL A 37 11.69 30.55 16.39
N GLY A 38 10.39 30.82 16.38
CA GLY A 38 9.36 29.85 16.01
C GLY A 38 9.01 29.90 14.53
N GLN A 39 8.30 28.87 14.04
CA GLN A 39 7.81 28.81 12.65
C GLN A 39 6.28 28.88 12.63
N ILE A 40 5.71 29.49 11.60
CA ILE A 40 4.26 29.53 11.35
C ILE A 40 3.97 28.85 10.01
N LEU A 41 2.87 28.09 9.94
CA LEU A 41 2.13 27.87 8.69
C LEU A 41 0.83 28.68 8.75
N SER A 42 0.44 29.27 7.62
CA SER A 42 -0.74 30.13 7.50
C SER A 42 -1.65 29.69 6.34
N TYR A 43 -2.95 29.78 6.59
CA TYR A 43 -4.03 29.61 5.63
C TYR A 43 -5.03 30.76 5.79
N GLU A 44 -5.75 31.09 4.72
CA GLU A 44 -6.80 32.08 4.68
C GLU A 44 -7.94 31.47 3.85
N ASN A 45 -9.16 31.50 4.38
CA ASN A 45 -10.32 30.97 3.68
C ASN A 45 -11.08 32.08 2.94
N THR A 46 -12.01 31.74 2.03
CA THR A 46 -12.75 32.74 1.24
C THR A 46 -13.75 33.57 2.05
N GLU A 47 -13.98 33.26 3.32
CA GLU A 47 -14.74 34.11 4.25
C GLU A 47 -13.86 35.17 4.94
N GLY A 48 -12.54 35.17 4.67
CA GLY A 48 -11.55 36.05 5.29
C GLY A 48 -11.06 35.58 6.66
N GLN A 49 -11.33 34.32 7.04
CA GLN A 49 -10.85 33.75 8.31
C GLN A 49 -9.43 33.22 8.13
N HIS A 50 -8.51 33.72 8.95
CA HIS A 50 -7.11 33.30 8.97
C HIS A 50 -6.88 32.17 9.99
N TYR A 51 -6.18 31.12 9.56
CA TYR A 51 -5.81 29.95 10.36
C TYR A 51 -4.29 29.78 10.40
N PHE A 52 -3.76 29.47 11.59
CA PHE A 52 -2.33 29.31 11.80
C PHE A 52 -1.97 28.02 12.54
N ALA A 53 -0.81 27.46 12.23
CA ALA A 53 -0.11 26.50 13.08
C ALA A 53 1.22 27.11 13.56
N LEU A 54 1.29 27.43 14.86
CA LEU A 54 2.48 27.95 15.53
C LEU A 54 3.34 26.78 16.01
N ARG A 55 4.53 26.62 15.44
CA ARG A 55 5.50 25.57 15.77
C ARG A 55 6.55 26.11 16.73
N LEU A 56 6.47 25.68 17.99
CA LEU A 56 7.39 26.04 19.07
C LEU A 56 8.36 24.87 19.33
N LYS A 57 9.65 25.18 19.37
CA LYS A 57 10.71 24.22 19.70
C LYS A 57 11.76 24.91 20.55
N ALA A 58 12.30 24.23 21.56
CA ALA A 58 13.43 24.75 22.33
C ALA A 58 14.74 24.27 21.70
N ASP A 59 15.70 25.16 21.46
CA ASP A 59 17.02 24.73 20.97
C ASP A 59 17.82 23.99 22.05
N ARG A 60 17.60 24.35 23.32
CA ARG A 60 18.16 23.68 24.52
C ARG A 60 17.15 23.77 25.67
N LEU A 61 17.23 22.82 26.61
CA LEU A 61 16.51 22.84 27.89
C LEU A 61 17.46 22.47 29.04
N PRO A 62 17.15 22.87 30.29
CA PRO A 62 17.94 22.50 31.46
C PRO A 62 18.12 20.98 31.65
N SER A 63 19.26 20.56 32.20
CA SER A 63 19.63 19.15 32.35
C SER A 63 18.77 18.38 33.36
N ASN A 64 18.08 19.05 34.28
CA ASN A 64 17.13 18.45 35.21
C ASN A 64 15.75 18.13 34.59
N ALA A 65 15.53 18.41 33.30
CA ALA A 65 14.24 18.21 32.62
C ALA A 65 14.09 16.83 31.92
N HIS A 66 14.99 15.86 32.15
CA HIS A 66 14.95 14.51 31.53
C HIS A 66 13.72 13.73 31.99
N SER A 67 13.02 13.04 31.08
CA SER A 67 11.69 12.45 31.36
C SER A 67 11.65 10.94 31.64
N GLY A 68 12.78 10.21 31.53
CA GLY A 68 12.78 8.77 31.26
C GLY A 68 13.33 7.79 32.30
N LYS A 69 13.37 8.09 33.61
CA LYS A 69 13.87 7.12 34.61
C LYS A 69 12.90 5.97 34.91
N GLN A 70 11.61 6.26 35.04
CA GLN A 70 10.58 5.27 35.35
C GLN A 70 9.54 5.23 34.22
N ILE A 71 9.46 4.10 33.53
CA ILE A 71 8.75 3.99 32.25
C ILE A 71 7.66 2.92 32.36
N ALA A 72 6.39 3.32 32.31
CA ALA A 72 5.28 2.39 32.21
C ALA A 72 4.93 2.11 30.74
N ILE A 73 4.93 0.84 30.36
CA ILE A 73 4.72 0.39 28.99
C ILE A 73 3.35 -0.29 28.90
N LEU A 74 2.40 0.36 28.23
CA LEU A 74 1.06 -0.13 27.96
C LEU A 74 1.07 -0.79 26.57
N PHE A 75 1.00 -2.11 26.54
CA PHE A 75 0.90 -2.87 25.30
C PHE A 75 -0.55 -3.28 25.08
N ASP A 76 -1.12 -2.90 23.95
CA ASP A 76 -2.50 -3.23 23.60
C ASP A 76 -2.64 -4.72 23.26
N THR A 77 -3.58 -5.40 23.93
CA THR A 77 -3.87 -6.82 23.75
C THR A 77 -5.34 -7.06 23.41
N SER A 78 -6.01 -6.05 22.84
CA SER A 78 -7.35 -6.20 22.28
C SER A 78 -7.36 -7.07 21.01
N ALA A 79 -8.56 -7.42 20.53
CA ALA A 79 -8.74 -8.27 19.36
C ALA A 79 -8.25 -7.65 18.03
N SER A 80 -7.93 -6.35 17.96
CA SER A 80 -7.31 -5.74 16.77
C SER A 80 -5.81 -6.04 16.65
N GLN A 81 -5.16 -6.41 17.76
CA GLN A 81 -3.71 -6.64 17.86
C GLN A 81 -3.35 -8.09 17.56
N VAL A 82 -3.62 -8.48 16.31
CA VAL A 82 -3.40 -9.82 15.74
C VAL A 82 -2.45 -9.77 14.54
N GLY A 83 -1.94 -10.94 14.12
CA GLY A 83 -1.13 -11.07 12.90
C GLY A 83 0.15 -10.22 12.88
N GLU A 84 0.48 -9.67 11.71
CA GLU A 84 1.69 -8.88 11.49
C GLU A 84 1.82 -7.68 12.43
N HIS A 85 0.70 -6.98 12.72
CA HIS A 85 0.68 -5.84 13.64
C HIS A 85 1.19 -6.23 15.04
N ARG A 86 0.78 -7.39 15.55
CA ARG A 86 1.22 -7.89 16.86
C ARG A 86 2.70 -8.26 16.87
N ILE A 87 3.19 -8.91 15.80
CA ILE A 87 4.61 -9.27 15.66
C ILE A 87 5.46 -8.00 15.66
N GLN A 88 5.09 -7.03 14.82
CA GLN A 88 5.76 -5.73 14.70
C GLN A 88 5.72 -4.94 16.01
N ALA A 89 4.60 -4.93 16.73
CA ALA A 89 4.47 -4.30 18.04
C ALA A 89 5.42 -4.95 19.08
N LEU A 90 5.47 -6.28 19.14
CA LEU A 90 6.36 -7.01 20.04
C LEU A 90 7.85 -6.79 19.70
N ASP A 91 8.21 -6.68 18.43
CA ASP A 91 9.59 -6.44 18.01
C ASP A 91 10.04 -4.99 18.23
N VAL A 92 9.12 -4.01 18.10
CA VAL A 92 9.34 -2.63 18.56
C VAL A 92 9.56 -2.60 20.07
N LEU A 93 8.75 -3.32 20.86
CA LEU A 93 8.92 -3.42 22.31
C LEU A 93 10.29 -4.02 22.69
N LYS A 94 10.69 -5.13 22.07
CA LYS A 94 12.02 -5.76 22.29
C LYS A 94 13.15 -4.79 21.95
N SER A 95 13.06 -4.07 20.83
CA SER A 95 14.10 -3.13 20.44
C SER A 95 14.13 -1.88 21.32
N PHE A 96 12.98 -1.39 21.78
CA PHE A 96 12.88 -0.28 22.72
C PHE A 96 13.57 -0.62 24.05
N LEU A 97 13.26 -1.78 24.64
CA LEU A 97 13.88 -2.25 25.90
C LEU A 97 15.39 -2.46 25.78
N LYS A 98 15.90 -2.76 24.58
CA LYS A 98 17.34 -2.91 24.30
C LYS A 98 18.07 -1.56 24.18
N GLU A 99 17.40 -0.53 23.65
CA GLU A 99 17.97 0.81 23.42
C GLU A 99 17.80 1.74 24.64
N LEU A 100 17.11 1.30 25.71
CA LEU A 100 17.00 2.04 26.97
C LEU A 100 18.30 1.99 27.81
N PRO A 101 18.64 3.07 28.54
CA PRO A 101 19.72 3.09 29.53
C PRO A 101 19.54 2.09 30.69
N ASN A 102 20.64 1.64 31.27
CA ASN A 102 20.66 0.65 32.37
C ASN A 102 20.18 1.19 33.72
N ASP A 103 20.15 2.52 33.91
CA ASP A 103 19.61 3.21 35.09
C ASP A 103 18.10 3.52 34.96
N SER A 104 17.51 3.28 33.78
CA SER A 104 16.07 3.31 33.59
C SER A 104 15.41 2.07 34.23
N THR A 105 14.13 2.21 34.59
CA THR A 105 13.31 1.12 35.12
C THR A 105 11.97 1.05 34.39
N VAL A 106 11.48 -0.15 34.11
CA VAL A 106 10.30 -0.41 33.28
C VAL A 106 9.26 -1.26 34.02
N ALA A 107 7.99 -1.00 33.75
CA ALA A 107 6.90 -1.91 34.07
C ALA A 107 6.03 -2.14 32.83
N VAL A 108 5.77 -3.40 32.50
CA VAL A 108 4.99 -3.81 31.31
C VAL A 108 3.56 -4.16 31.75
N TYR A 109 2.58 -3.63 31.02
CA TYR A 109 1.15 -3.84 31.23
C TYR A 109 0.52 -4.32 29.92
N ALA A 110 -0.33 -5.34 29.97
CA ALA A 110 -1.28 -5.60 28.89
C ALA A 110 -2.55 -4.77 29.10
N VAL A 111 -3.05 -4.18 28.01
CA VAL A 111 -4.25 -3.35 28.00
C VAL A 111 -5.28 -3.93 27.04
N ASP A 112 -6.40 -4.37 27.60
CA ASP A 112 -7.61 -4.75 26.89
C ASP A 112 -8.80 -4.08 27.61
N VAL A 113 -9.81 -4.85 28.03
CA VAL A 113 -10.91 -4.36 28.88
C VAL A 113 -10.38 -3.98 30.27
N GLN A 114 -9.26 -4.58 30.68
CA GLN A 114 -8.53 -4.26 31.89
C GLN A 114 -7.08 -3.87 31.59
N CYS A 115 -6.40 -3.25 32.56
CA CYS A 115 -4.97 -2.97 32.51
C CYS A 115 -4.28 -3.86 33.54
N THR A 116 -3.50 -4.83 33.07
CA THR A 116 -2.92 -5.91 33.90
C THR A 116 -1.40 -5.88 33.86
N PRO A 117 -0.70 -5.73 35.01
CA PRO A 117 0.76 -5.71 35.05
C PRO A 117 1.35 -7.11 34.86
N PHE A 118 2.50 -7.17 34.16
CA PHE A 118 3.31 -8.37 34.00
C PHE A 118 4.56 -8.40 34.90
N VAL A 119 4.79 -7.32 35.68
CA VAL A 119 5.77 -7.25 36.76
C VAL A 119 5.15 -6.56 37.97
N ASN A 120 5.44 -7.06 39.16
CA ASN A 120 4.90 -6.50 40.41
C ASN A 120 5.55 -5.15 40.79
N GLU A 121 6.77 -4.90 40.30
CA GLU A 121 7.54 -3.69 40.52
C GLU A 121 8.26 -3.26 39.24
N PHE A 122 8.78 -2.03 39.20
CA PHE A 122 9.59 -1.53 38.09
C PHE A 122 10.98 -2.17 38.11
N VAL A 123 11.39 -2.78 37.01
CA VAL A 123 12.63 -3.57 36.87
C VAL A 123 13.55 -3.00 35.79
N ALA A 124 14.84 -3.34 35.79
CA ALA A 124 15.76 -2.86 34.73
C ALA A 124 15.35 -3.44 33.34
N PRO A 125 15.43 -2.65 32.24
CA PRO A 125 14.95 -3.03 30.90
C PRO A 125 15.44 -4.38 30.36
N GLN A 126 16.67 -4.77 30.70
CA GLN A 126 17.32 -5.99 30.20
C GLN A 126 17.33 -7.15 31.23
N SER A 127 16.66 -6.98 32.38
CA SER A 127 16.55 -7.95 33.46
C SER A 127 15.83 -9.25 33.05
N ARG A 128 15.98 -10.31 33.87
CA ARG A 128 15.23 -11.56 33.67
C ARG A 128 13.72 -11.34 33.83
N GLN A 129 13.28 -10.51 34.77
CA GLN A 129 11.85 -10.17 34.91
C GLN A 129 11.31 -9.46 33.67
N ALA A 130 12.03 -8.47 33.11
CA ALA A 130 11.59 -7.76 31.91
C ALA A 130 11.44 -8.68 30.69
N LYS A 131 12.37 -9.65 30.52
CA LYS A 131 12.30 -10.65 29.44
C LYS A 131 11.11 -11.60 29.62
N LEU A 132 10.95 -12.17 30.81
CA LEU A 132 9.80 -13.02 31.15
C LEU A 132 8.45 -12.29 30.99
N ALA A 133 8.40 -10.99 31.28
CA ALA A 133 7.20 -10.17 31.08
C ALA A 133 6.85 -10.02 29.59
N VAL A 134 7.83 -9.80 28.71
CA VAL A 134 7.63 -9.73 27.25
C VAL A 134 7.27 -11.11 26.66
N GLU A 135 7.87 -12.19 27.15
CA GLU A 135 7.56 -13.57 26.75
C GLU A 135 6.13 -13.95 27.15
N SER A 136 5.74 -13.64 28.40
CA SER A 136 4.39 -13.88 28.91
C SER A 136 3.34 -13.03 28.18
N LEU A 137 3.64 -11.75 27.92
CA LEU A 137 2.81 -10.86 27.11
C LEU A 137 2.62 -11.41 25.68
N ALA A 138 3.69 -11.92 25.07
CA ALA A 138 3.63 -12.54 23.75
C ALA A 138 2.72 -13.78 23.72
N SER A 139 2.65 -14.57 24.81
CA SER A 139 1.72 -15.69 24.95
C SER A 139 0.27 -15.31 25.26
N ARG A 140 -0.02 -14.11 25.79
CA ARG A 140 -1.39 -13.68 26.12
C ARG A 140 -2.23 -13.54 24.85
N ALA A 141 -3.30 -14.33 24.73
CA ALA A 141 -4.22 -14.24 23.59
C ALA A 141 -4.80 -12.82 23.44
N PRO A 142 -4.73 -12.20 22.25
CA PRO A 142 -5.33 -10.88 21.99
C PRO A 142 -6.85 -10.99 21.93
N LEU A 143 -7.57 -10.40 22.89
CA LEU A 143 -9.00 -10.58 23.10
C LEU A 143 -9.65 -9.31 23.67
N GLY A 144 -10.94 -9.13 23.41
CA GLY A 144 -11.70 -7.99 23.91
C GLY A 144 -11.38 -6.66 23.21
N ALA A 145 -11.66 -5.56 23.90
CA ALA A 145 -11.59 -4.19 23.38
C ALA A 145 -10.88 -3.27 24.39
N THR A 146 -10.13 -2.26 23.92
CA THR A 146 -9.25 -1.45 24.76
C THR A 146 -10.01 -0.40 25.59
N ASN A 147 -9.69 -0.27 26.88
CA ASN A 147 -10.10 0.86 27.73
C ASN A 147 -8.90 1.73 28.12
N LEU A 148 -8.56 2.71 27.28
CA LEU A 148 -7.37 3.56 27.46
C LEU A 148 -7.47 4.48 28.67
N ALA A 149 -8.64 5.07 28.95
CA ALA A 149 -8.84 5.93 30.11
C ALA A 149 -8.60 5.18 31.44
N GLN A 150 -9.12 3.95 31.57
CA GLN A 150 -8.85 3.12 32.74
C GLN A 150 -7.39 2.69 32.81
N ALA A 151 -6.76 2.34 31.68
CA ALA A 151 -5.36 1.94 31.65
C ALA A 151 -4.41 3.03 32.13
N MET A 152 -4.59 4.27 31.67
CA MET A 152 -3.81 5.43 32.13
C MET A 152 -4.04 5.69 33.62
N LYS A 153 -5.30 5.63 34.11
CA LYS A 153 -5.63 5.79 35.53
C LYS A 153 -5.05 4.70 36.42
N THR A 154 -4.93 3.46 35.94
CA THR A 154 -4.25 2.36 36.65
C THR A 154 -2.73 2.61 36.71
N VAL A 155 -2.12 2.97 35.58
CA VAL A 155 -0.67 3.20 35.48
C VAL A 155 -0.22 4.40 36.30
N MET A 156 -0.97 5.51 36.31
CA MET A 156 -0.67 6.67 37.16
C MET A 156 -0.63 6.33 38.66
N LYS A 157 -1.33 5.30 39.12
CA LYS A 157 -1.27 4.83 40.53
C LYS A 157 0.00 4.05 40.85
N GLY A 158 0.63 3.41 39.85
CA GLY A 158 1.87 2.65 40.02
C GLY A 158 3.14 3.51 39.93
N LEU A 159 3.07 4.64 39.22
CA LEU A 159 4.20 5.56 39.03
C LEU A 159 4.54 6.34 40.32
N LYS A 160 5.79 6.25 40.78
CA LYS A 160 6.26 6.81 42.05
C LYS A 160 6.69 8.28 41.88
N ASN A 161 6.14 9.20 42.69
CA ASN A 161 6.35 10.65 42.61
C ASN A 161 7.80 11.16 42.78
N GLN A 162 8.76 10.30 43.14
CA GLN A 162 10.14 10.68 43.46
C GLN A 162 11.09 10.71 42.26
N GLU A 163 10.72 10.10 41.13
CA GLU A 163 11.57 9.99 39.95
C GLU A 163 10.90 10.59 38.71
N THR A 164 11.68 10.80 37.64
CA THR A 164 11.16 11.26 36.35
C THR A 164 10.47 10.11 35.63
N ARG A 165 9.25 10.37 35.14
CA ARG A 165 8.28 9.33 34.77
C ARG A 165 7.81 9.53 33.34
N SER A 166 7.74 8.46 32.57
CA SER A 166 7.18 8.44 31.22
C SER A 166 6.20 7.28 31.04
N ILE A 167 5.28 7.46 30.09
CA ILE A 167 4.36 6.41 29.63
C ILE A 167 4.65 6.13 28.15
N LEU A 168 4.67 4.86 27.77
CA LEU A 168 4.70 4.42 26.38
C LEU A 168 3.50 3.53 26.10
N TYR A 169 2.63 3.94 25.17
CA TYR A 169 1.58 3.08 24.62
C TYR A 169 2.02 2.46 23.28
N ILE A 170 1.72 1.18 23.08
CA ILE A 170 1.95 0.44 21.84
C ILE A 170 0.63 -0.23 21.45
N GLY A 171 0.03 0.19 20.33
CA GLY A 171 -1.28 -0.28 19.88
C GLY A 171 -1.90 0.69 18.88
N ASP A 172 -3.20 0.56 18.60
CA ASP A 172 -3.86 1.38 17.57
C ASP A 172 -4.53 2.66 18.10
N GLY A 173 -4.69 2.78 19.42
CA GLY A 173 -5.33 3.92 20.09
C GLY A 173 -6.85 3.83 20.20
N MET A 174 -7.47 2.74 19.71
CA MET A 174 -8.92 2.58 19.66
C MET A 174 -9.49 2.22 21.05
N SER A 175 -9.84 3.22 21.86
CA SER A 175 -10.53 3.06 23.16
C SER A 175 -11.98 2.59 22.98
N SER A 176 -12.13 1.36 22.49
CA SER A 176 -13.35 0.76 21.97
C SER A 176 -14.22 0.09 23.04
N ALA A 177 -13.67 -0.22 24.22
CA ALA A 177 -14.47 -0.63 25.38
C ALA A 177 -15.12 0.53 26.12
N GLN A 178 -14.53 1.73 26.05
CA GLN A 178 -15.07 2.96 26.62
C GLN A 178 -14.54 4.17 25.85
N LEU A 179 -15.44 4.90 25.19
CA LEU A 179 -15.11 6.16 24.53
C LEU A 179 -14.74 7.20 25.59
N ILE A 180 -13.60 7.88 25.38
CA ILE A 180 -13.12 8.95 26.27
C ILE A 180 -13.81 10.25 25.86
N SER A 181 -14.55 10.87 26.77
CA SER A 181 -15.21 12.15 26.52
C SER A 181 -14.21 13.32 26.48
N VAL A 182 -14.54 14.43 25.81
CA VAL A 182 -13.64 15.60 25.75
C VAL A 182 -13.27 16.15 27.14
N PRO A 183 -14.20 16.30 28.12
CA PRO A 183 -13.84 16.71 29.48
C PRO A 183 -12.98 15.67 30.23
N GLU A 184 -13.20 14.38 30.00
CA GLU A 184 -12.36 13.33 30.59
C GLU A 184 -10.94 13.32 30.00
N MET A 185 -10.82 13.55 28.68
CA MET A 185 -9.53 13.73 28.02
C MET A 185 -8.80 14.94 28.58
N ALA A 186 -9.48 16.08 28.74
CA ALA A 186 -8.91 17.30 29.32
C ALA A 186 -8.38 17.07 30.74
N ALA A 187 -9.20 16.51 31.64
CA ALA A 187 -8.78 16.17 32.99
C ALA A 187 -7.60 15.20 33.02
N LEU A 188 -7.59 14.20 32.12
CA LEU A 188 -6.50 13.22 32.01
C LEU A 188 -5.19 13.87 31.51
N THR A 189 -5.23 14.66 30.44
CA THR A 189 -4.03 15.31 29.90
C THR A 189 -3.50 16.40 30.82
N GLN A 190 -4.38 17.14 31.49
CA GLN A 190 -4.00 18.14 32.49
C GLN A 190 -3.35 17.48 33.72
N GLN A 191 -3.91 16.36 34.22
CA GLN A 191 -3.31 15.60 35.32
C GLN A 191 -1.91 15.08 34.95
N LEU A 192 -1.76 14.47 33.77
CA LEU A 192 -0.48 13.95 33.29
C LEU A 192 0.57 15.06 33.11
N ALA A 193 0.17 16.21 32.55
CA ALA A 193 1.03 17.38 32.41
C ALA A 193 1.47 17.96 33.76
N HIS A 194 0.55 18.14 34.73
CA HIS A 194 0.89 18.60 36.08
C HIS A 194 1.80 17.63 36.86
N GLN A 195 1.75 16.33 36.56
CA GLN A 195 2.65 15.34 37.15
C GLN A 195 3.99 15.19 36.39
N ASN A 196 4.19 15.97 35.31
CA ASN A 196 5.34 15.91 34.41
C ASN A 196 5.53 14.52 33.74
N VAL A 197 4.43 13.88 33.32
CA VAL A 197 4.42 12.52 32.74
C VAL A 197 4.05 12.56 31.25
N PRO A 198 5.01 12.52 30.31
CA PRO A 198 4.71 12.47 28.89
C PRO A 198 4.25 11.07 28.45
N VAL A 199 3.23 11.05 27.58
CA VAL A 199 2.66 9.86 26.95
C VAL A 199 3.19 9.75 25.52
N HIS A 200 4.18 8.88 25.34
CA HIS A 200 4.68 8.46 24.04
C HIS A 200 3.78 7.36 23.47
N SER A 201 3.70 7.24 22.15
CA SER A 201 2.80 6.29 21.49
C SER A 201 3.41 5.73 20.20
N TYR A 202 3.25 4.43 19.98
CA TYR A 202 3.48 3.79 18.69
C TYR A 202 2.16 3.27 18.12
N ALA A 203 1.66 3.93 17.08
CA ALA A 203 0.41 3.61 16.42
C ALA A 203 0.59 2.44 15.43
N VAL A 204 0.12 1.27 15.81
CA VAL A 204 0.23 0.00 15.07
C VAL A 204 -1.07 -0.80 15.19
N GLY A 205 -1.55 -1.35 14.07
CA GLY A 205 -2.85 -2.02 13.99
C GLY A 205 -3.68 -1.62 12.77
N PRO A 206 -4.87 -2.22 12.58
CA PRO A 206 -5.64 -2.12 11.34
C PRO A 206 -6.42 -0.79 11.19
N ARG A 207 -6.77 -0.11 12.29
CA ARG A 207 -7.41 1.22 12.28
C ARG A 207 -6.89 2.03 13.45
N LYS A 208 -6.18 3.14 13.18
CA LYS A 208 -5.46 3.92 14.20
C LYS A 208 -6.19 5.20 14.55
N ASP A 209 -6.49 5.42 15.84
CA ASP A 209 -6.94 6.74 16.30
C ASP A 209 -5.74 7.66 16.54
N LEU A 210 -5.19 8.17 15.44
CA LEU A 210 -4.11 9.16 15.50
C LEU A 210 -4.54 10.45 16.17
N ARG A 211 -5.84 10.79 16.24
CA ARG A 211 -6.31 12.01 16.93
C ARG A 211 -6.17 11.86 18.43
N LEU A 212 -6.65 10.75 19.00
CA LEU A 212 -6.51 10.43 20.41
C LEU A 212 -5.03 10.36 20.83
N LEU A 213 -4.22 9.61 20.09
CA LEU A 213 -2.78 9.49 20.37
C LEU A 213 -2.04 10.82 20.20
N GLY A 214 -2.43 11.63 19.22
CA GLY A 214 -1.91 12.98 18.99
C GLY A 214 -2.21 13.95 20.13
N THR A 215 -3.45 13.97 20.61
CA THR A 215 -3.85 14.73 21.79
C THR A 215 -3.06 14.31 23.03
N LEU A 216 -2.95 13.01 23.32
CA LEU A 216 -2.11 12.53 24.42
C LEU A 216 -0.66 13.00 24.26
N GLY A 217 -0.05 12.82 23.09
CA GLY A 217 1.33 13.22 22.83
C GLY A 217 1.58 14.73 22.91
N VAL A 218 0.68 15.58 22.39
CA VAL A 218 0.85 17.04 22.45
C VAL A 218 0.71 17.55 23.88
N TYR A 219 -0.42 17.29 24.53
CA TYR A 219 -0.76 17.92 25.81
C TYR A 219 0.07 17.41 26.99
N THR A 220 0.60 16.18 26.90
CA THR A 220 1.53 15.63 27.92
C THR A 220 3.00 15.78 27.54
N GLY A 221 3.32 16.17 26.30
CA GLY A 221 4.69 16.30 25.84
C GLY A 221 5.38 14.98 25.45
N GLY A 222 4.65 13.97 24.98
CA GLY A 222 5.21 12.74 24.41
C GLY A 222 5.29 12.73 22.87
N VAL A 223 5.89 11.69 22.28
CA VAL A 223 6.04 11.55 20.82
C VAL A 223 5.14 10.46 20.27
N VAL A 224 4.44 10.73 19.17
CA VAL A 224 3.66 9.74 18.41
C VAL A 224 4.46 9.28 17.19
N LEU A 225 4.68 7.98 17.10
CA LEU A 225 5.26 7.28 15.96
C LEU A 225 4.20 6.39 15.30
N THR A 226 4.41 6.01 14.04
CA THR A 226 3.50 5.12 13.29
C THR A 226 4.31 4.03 12.56
N ASP A 227 3.63 2.98 12.12
CA ASP A 227 4.18 1.95 11.21
C ASP A 227 4.39 2.44 9.76
N LEU A 228 3.95 3.66 9.42
CA LEU A 228 4.14 4.27 8.11
C LEU A 228 5.53 4.89 7.99
N ALA A 229 6.52 4.08 7.60
CA ALA A 229 7.83 4.58 7.17
C ALA A 229 8.40 3.78 5.98
N GLU A 230 9.16 4.47 5.15
CA GLU A 230 9.79 3.92 3.95
C GLU A 230 10.92 2.93 4.30
N GLY A 231 11.06 1.87 3.51
CA GLY A 231 12.10 0.86 3.70
C GLY A 231 11.79 -0.18 4.79
N LYS A 232 10.85 -1.09 4.49
CA LYS A 232 10.27 -2.11 5.39
C LYS A 232 11.24 -3.02 6.18
N LYS A 233 12.54 -3.08 5.85
CA LYS A 233 13.48 -4.09 6.40
C LYS A 233 13.98 -3.84 7.84
N ASP A 234 14.07 -2.60 8.31
CA ASP A 234 14.60 -2.29 9.66
C ASP A 234 13.60 -1.57 10.58
N LEU A 235 12.32 -1.58 10.22
CA LEU A 235 11.31 -0.71 10.83
C LEU A 235 11.23 -0.83 12.37
N PRO A 236 11.19 -2.04 12.99
CA PRO A 236 11.09 -2.16 14.44
C PRO A 236 12.29 -1.57 15.19
N THR A 237 13.49 -1.76 14.65
CA THR A 237 14.75 -1.28 15.27
C THR A 237 14.87 0.23 15.21
N LYS A 238 14.48 0.85 14.07
CA LYS A 238 14.46 2.31 13.91
C LYS A 238 13.46 2.95 14.87
N VAL A 239 12.24 2.41 14.94
CA VAL A 239 11.18 2.88 15.84
C VAL A 239 11.57 2.72 17.32
N GLY A 240 12.09 1.55 17.73
CA GLY A 240 12.52 1.31 19.10
C GLY A 240 13.58 2.30 19.59
N ARG A 241 14.54 2.66 18.72
CA ARG A 241 15.55 3.68 19.01
C ARG A 241 14.98 5.11 19.03
N GLU A 242 14.07 5.46 18.12
CA GLU A 242 13.38 6.76 18.16
C GLU A 242 12.56 6.92 19.46
N LEU A 243 11.86 5.88 19.92
CA LEU A 243 11.14 5.88 21.20
C LEU A 243 12.06 6.03 22.41
N ALA A 244 13.15 5.25 22.47
CA ALA A 244 14.12 5.32 23.56
C ALA A 244 14.76 6.72 23.66
N LYS A 245 15.16 7.29 22.51
CA LYS A 245 15.68 8.66 22.44
C LYS A 245 14.65 9.70 22.86
N ALA A 246 13.38 9.54 22.44
CA ALA A 246 12.31 10.46 22.80
C ALA A 246 11.99 10.43 24.31
N ILE A 247 11.98 9.26 24.95
CA ILE A 247 11.68 9.12 26.38
C ILE A 247 12.82 9.66 27.27
N GLN A 248 14.05 9.73 26.77
CA GLN A 248 15.16 10.38 27.50
C GLN A 248 15.32 11.87 27.20
N ALA A 249 14.70 12.40 26.14
CA ALA A 249 14.82 13.81 25.78
C ALA A 249 14.10 14.73 26.80
N PRO A 250 14.62 15.95 27.04
CA PRO A 250 14.08 16.84 28.05
C PRO A 250 12.76 17.50 27.63
N VAL A 251 11.88 17.71 28.60
CA VAL A 251 10.54 18.33 28.42
C VAL A 251 10.34 19.48 29.39
N PHE A 252 9.96 20.65 28.86
CA PHE A 252 9.53 21.80 29.65
C PHE A 252 8.01 21.78 29.78
N PHE A 253 7.50 21.74 31.02
CA PHE A 253 6.08 21.80 31.34
C PHE A 253 5.70 23.21 31.83
N PRO A 254 5.22 24.12 30.97
CA PRO A 254 4.77 25.44 31.39
C PRO A 254 3.46 25.38 32.19
N GLU A 255 3.28 26.32 33.12
CA GLU A 255 2.02 26.52 33.86
C GLU A 255 1.14 27.59 33.20
N LYS A 256 1.72 28.47 32.38
CA LYS A 256 1.05 29.62 31.76
C LYS A 256 1.50 29.81 30.31
N ILE A 257 0.58 30.35 29.49
CA ILE A 257 0.82 30.89 28.15
C ILE A 257 0.39 32.36 28.11
N GLN A 258 1.15 33.20 27.41
CA GLN A 258 0.77 34.57 27.05
C GLN A 258 1.08 34.84 25.57
N LEU A 259 0.19 35.58 24.91
CA LEU A 259 0.33 36.01 23.51
C LEU A 259 0.52 37.54 23.45
N SER A 260 1.36 38.02 22.54
CA SER A 260 1.49 39.47 22.31
C SER A 260 0.26 40.09 21.65
N ASP A 261 -0.44 39.33 20.80
CA ASP A 261 -1.74 39.72 20.25
C ASP A 261 -2.87 38.99 21.00
N LYS A 262 -3.91 39.75 21.38
CA LYS A 262 -5.09 39.24 22.11
C LYS A 262 -6.28 38.94 21.18
N LYS A 263 -6.18 39.24 19.88
CA LYS A 263 -7.16 38.85 18.86
C LYS A 263 -7.05 37.37 18.49
N LEU A 264 -5.85 36.82 18.59
CA LEU A 264 -5.53 35.46 18.17
C LEU A 264 -6.12 34.44 19.16
N VAL A 265 -7.10 33.67 18.72
CA VAL A 265 -7.74 32.62 19.52
C VAL A 265 -6.97 31.32 19.33
N LEU A 266 -6.58 30.66 20.42
CA LEU A 266 -5.98 29.32 20.38
C LEU A 266 -7.06 28.23 20.48
N ASN A 267 -6.81 27.07 19.88
CA ASN A 267 -7.68 25.90 19.97
C ASN A 267 -7.60 25.15 21.33
N THR A 268 -6.87 25.72 22.30
CA THR A 268 -6.83 25.29 23.70
C THR A 268 -6.34 26.44 24.60
N PRO A 269 -6.89 26.58 25.82
CA PRO A 269 -6.33 27.47 26.85
C PRO A 269 -5.10 26.88 27.57
N GLN A 270 -4.76 25.60 27.35
CA GLN A 270 -3.70 24.93 28.11
C GLN A 270 -2.28 25.34 27.63
N ALA A 271 -1.38 25.55 28.58
CA ALA A 271 0.05 25.66 28.31
C ALA A 271 0.62 24.25 27.97
N LEU A 272 1.12 24.08 26.74
CA LEU A 272 1.51 22.80 26.17
C LEU A 272 3.00 22.53 26.40
N PRO A 273 3.42 21.30 26.76
CA PRO A 273 4.83 21.01 27.03
C PRO A 273 5.73 21.11 25.79
N ILE A 274 6.87 21.81 25.94
CA ILE A 274 7.85 22.07 24.87
C ILE A 274 9.03 21.10 24.97
N ARG A 275 9.62 20.75 23.82
CA ARG A 275 10.73 19.79 23.70
C ARG A 275 11.84 20.30 22.79
N THR A 276 12.97 19.58 22.79
CA THR A 276 14.15 19.83 21.95
C THR A 276 14.25 18.92 20.72
N ASP A 277 13.57 17.76 20.73
CA ASP A 277 13.54 16.78 19.65
C ASP A 277 12.31 16.93 18.73
N ARG A 278 11.19 17.42 19.26
CA ARG A 278 9.87 17.55 18.61
C ARG A 278 9.34 18.98 18.73
N ASP A 279 8.78 19.52 17.64
CA ASP A 279 7.98 20.74 17.71
C ASP A 279 6.72 20.51 18.58
N THR A 280 6.26 21.55 19.25
CA THR A 280 4.92 21.62 19.86
C THR A 280 4.08 22.57 19.01
N ILE A 281 2.88 22.14 18.65
CA ILE A 281 2.06 22.81 17.65
C ILE A 281 0.80 23.35 18.34
N TYR A 282 0.69 24.67 18.39
CA TYR A 282 -0.55 25.36 18.70
C TYR A 282 -1.29 25.65 17.39
N LEU A 283 -2.61 25.44 17.37
CA LEU A 283 -3.46 25.93 16.29
C LEU A 283 -4.16 27.20 16.74
N ALA A 284 -4.30 28.15 15.82
CA ALA A 284 -4.89 29.45 16.10
C ALA A 284 -5.77 29.96 14.96
N GLU A 285 -6.73 30.83 15.31
CA GLU A 285 -7.68 31.49 14.42
C GLU A 285 -7.74 33.00 14.73
N GLY A 286 -7.94 33.84 13.69
CA GLY A 286 -8.07 35.30 13.79
C GLY A 286 -6.90 36.07 13.17
N ASP A 287 -7.03 37.40 13.03
CA ASP A 287 -6.06 38.23 12.29
C ASP A 287 -4.70 38.36 13.01
N LEU A 288 -3.61 38.39 12.24
CA LEU A 288 -2.25 38.56 12.78
C LEU A 288 -1.41 39.47 11.86
N THR A 289 -1.05 40.67 12.33
CA THR A 289 -0.64 41.77 11.43
C THR A 289 0.84 41.82 11.04
N GLU A 290 1.78 41.65 11.98
CA GLU A 290 3.23 41.78 11.67
C GLU A 290 4.13 40.81 12.44
N ARG A 291 4.04 40.79 13.77
CA ARG A 291 4.92 40.00 14.66
C ARG A 291 4.15 39.44 15.83
N LEU A 292 4.36 38.15 16.09
CA LEU A 292 3.84 37.45 17.25
C LEU A 292 5.01 37.05 18.16
N SER A 293 4.82 37.22 19.47
CA SER A 293 5.59 36.49 20.47
C SER A 293 4.68 35.70 21.39
N VAL A 294 5.06 34.43 21.63
CA VAL A 294 4.41 33.54 22.59
C VAL A 294 5.36 33.35 23.76
N GLU A 295 4.92 33.72 24.96
CA GLU A 295 5.63 33.41 26.21
C GLU A 295 5.00 32.16 26.86
N LEU A 296 5.84 31.23 27.31
CA LEU A 296 5.45 30.08 28.12
C LEU A 296 6.31 30.05 29.39
N SER A 297 5.68 30.00 30.56
CA SER A 297 6.40 30.06 31.84
C SER A 297 5.85 29.12 32.90
N ASN A 298 6.74 28.67 33.79
CA ASN A 298 6.42 28.09 35.08
C ASN A 298 7.32 28.72 36.17
N LYS A 299 7.28 28.17 37.39
CA LYS A 299 8.05 28.68 38.55
C LYS A 299 9.58 28.61 38.40
N ASN A 300 10.09 27.82 37.46
CA ASN A 300 11.50 27.43 37.33
C ASN A 300 12.14 27.85 35.98
N LEU A 301 11.33 28.15 34.96
CA LEU A 301 11.79 28.48 33.61
C LEU A 301 10.75 29.35 32.87
N SER A 302 11.20 30.36 32.12
CA SER A 302 10.39 31.08 31.14
C SER A 302 11.00 30.95 29.75
N GLY A 303 10.18 31.03 28.71
CA GLY A 303 10.65 31.02 27.33
C GLY A 303 9.78 31.88 26.42
N ILE A 304 10.43 32.59 25.49
CA ILE A 304 9.79 33.51 24.54
C ILE A 304 10.12 33.09 23.11
N TRP A 305 9.10 32.62 22.40
CA TRP A 305 9.18 32.28 20.97
C TRP A 305 8.73 33.48 20.15
N LYS A 306 9.60 33.95 19.25
CA LYS A 306 9.34 35.08 18.34
C LYS A 306 9.07 34.55 16.93
N PHE A 307 8.05 35.09 16.27
CA PHE A 307 7.59 34.64 14.95
C PHE A 307 7.44 35.82 13.99
N ASN A 308 7.80 35.57 12.72
CA ASN A 308 7.43 36.43 11.60
C ASN A 308 6.22 35.79 10.90
N VAL A 309 5.22 36.59 10.52
CA VAL A 309 3.99 36.11 9.88
C VAL A 309 4.25 35.84 8.38
N PRO A 310 4.01 34.62 7.87
CA PRO A 310 4.14 34.30 6.45
C PRO A 310 2.82 34.52 5.70
N VAL A 311 2.92 34.88 4.42
CA VAL A 311 1.78 34.96 3.49
C VAL A 311 1.03 33.63 3.46
N ALA A 312 -0.30 33.69 3.52
CA ALA A 312 -1.18 32.52 3.51
C ALA A 312 -0.98 31.64 2.26
N GLN A 313 -1.13 30.32 2.41
CA GLN A 313 -0.92 29.35 1.33
C GLN A 313 -2.05 28.33 1.29
N ALA A 314 -2.69 28.16 0.13
CA ALA A 314 -3.83 27.25 -0.04
C ALA A 314 -3.53 25.80 0.38
N VAL A 315 -2.29 25.33 0.21
CA VAL A 315 -1.82 23.99 0.63
C VAL A 315 -1.92 23.74 2.16
N ASN A 316 -2.20 24.77 2.94
CA ASN A 316 -2.42 24.68 4.38
C ASN A 316 -3.92 24.62 4.77
N SER A 317 -4.84 24.39 3.83
CA SER A 317 -6.29 24.25 4.05
C SER A 317 -6.68 23.26 5.18
N PHE A 318 -5.88 22.21 5.36
CA PHE A 318 -6.00 21.26 6.47
C PHE A 318 -5.98 21.91 7.87
N LEU A 319 -5.49 23.15 8.01
CA LEU A 319 -5.51 23.93 9.26
C LEU A 319 -6.91 24.40 9.68
N ALA A 320 -7.87 24.50 8.76
CA ALA A 320 -9.26 24.85 9.07
C ALA A 320 -10.04 23.64 9.64
N VAL A 321 -9.71 22.41 9.24
CA VAL A 321 -10.43 21.18 9.63
C VAL A 321 -10.57 20.99 11.15
N PRO A 322 -9.56 21.31 12.00
CA PRO A 322 -9.70 21.32 13.46
C PRO A 322 -10.78 22.24 14.04
N TRP A 323 -11.18 23.30 13.33
CA TRP A 323 -12.11 24.34 13.81
C TRP A 323 -13.57 24.05 13.47
N VAL A 324 -13.85 23.24 12.43
CA VAL A 324 -15.20 22.92 11.92
C VAL A 324 -16.19 22.42 13.00
N ASN A 325 -15.68 21.82 14.09
CA ASN A 325 -16.49 21.37 15.23
C ASN A 325 -15.94 21.87 16.59
N TYR A 326 -15.07 22.87 16.60
CA TYR A 326 -14.52 23.44 17.83
C TYR A 326 -15.57 24.33 18.52
N GLN A 327 -15.72 24.19 19.83
CA GLN A 327 -16.62 25.04 20.61
C GLN A 327 -15.84 26.02 21.48
N PRO A 328 -16.15 27.33 21.47
CA PRO A 328 -15.49 28.29 22.36
C PRO A 328 -15.58 27.87 23.83
N GLY A 329 -14.42 27.76 24.49
CA GLY A 329 -14.31 27.25 25.86
C GLY A 329 -13.97 25.76 25.99
N GLN A 330 -13.83 25.03 24.87
CA GLN A 330 -13.35 23.65 24.86
C GLN A 330 -11.86 23.57 25.29
N GLU A 331 -11.58 22.87 26.39
CA GLU A 331 -10.22 22.80 26.96
C GLU A 331 -9.22 22.03 26.09
N VAL A 332 -9.69 21.00 25.36
CA VAL A 332 -8.88 20.16 24.48
C VAL A 332 -9.43 20.16 23.05
N GLY A 333 -8.77 20.89 22.16
CA GLY A 333 -8.94 20.81 20.71
C GLY A 333 -8.09 19.71 20.06
N ILE A 334 -8.34 19.45 18.76
CA ILE A 334 -7.54 18.53 17.92
C ILE A 334 -6.10 19.05 17.84
N ALA A 335 -5.10 18.20 18.10
CA ALA A 335 -3.70 18.59 18.12
C ALA A 335 -2.77 17.64 17.36
N PHE A 336 -1.65 18.17 16.87
CA PHE A 336 -0.66 17.43 16.07
C PHE A 336 0.65 17.25 16.82
N ALA A 337 1.05 16.00 17.08
CA ALA A 337 2.27 15.63 17.82
C ALA A 337 3.56 15.88 17.02
N GLY A 338 3.86 17.16 16.75
CA GLY A 338 4.98 17.61 15.94
C GLY A 338 4.76 17.44 14.44
N GLN A 339 5.75 17.89 13.66
CA GLN A 339 5.65 17.97 12.20
C GLN A 339 5.28 16.64 11.52
N ARG A 340 5.73 15.49 12.02
CA ARG A 340 5.40 14.17 11.46
C ARG A 340 3.89 13.91 11.45
N MET A 341 3.19 14.22 12.55
CA MET A 341 1.74 14.05 12.62
C MET A 341 0.98 15.13 11.85
N MET A 342 1.49 16.37 11.85
CA MET A 342 0.90 17.46 11.06
C MET A 342 0.96 17.16 9.55
N ASN A 343 2.06 16.58 9.07
CA ASN A 343 2.20 16.12 7.69
C ASN A 343 1.21 14.98 7.38
N LEU A 344 1.02 14.01 8.28
CA LEU A 344 0.00 12.95 8.12
C LEU A 344 -1.42 13.53 8.07
N ALA A 345 -1.72 14.56 8.87
CA ALA A 345 -3.02 15.25 8.83
C ALA A 345 -3.24 16.00 7.51
N ARG A 346 -2.21 16.66 6.98
CA ARG A 346 -2.25 17.28 5.65
C ARG A 346 -2.48 16.26 4.55
N THR A 347 -1.71 15.16 4.50
CA THR A 347 -1.87 14.13 3.47
C THR A 347 -3.21 13.39 3.57
N GLY A 348 -3.70 13.11 4.78
CA GLY A 348 -5.06 12.60 4.95
C GLY A 348 -6.17 13.58 4.51
N HIS A 349 -5.91 14.89 4.58
CA HIS A 349 -6.80 15.91 4.02
C HIS A 349 -6.70 15.99 2.49
N GLU A 350 -5.49 15.96 1.92
CA GLU A 350 -5.24 15.89 0.47
C GLU A 350 -5.94 14.66 -0.16
N GLU A 351 -5.80 13.48 0.47
CA GLU A 351 -6.51 12.24 0.09
C GLU A 351 -8.04 12.39 0.20
N HIS A 352 -8.54 13.01 1.27
CA HIS A 352 -9.98 13.22 1.44
C HIS A 352 -10.55 14.19 0.40
N MET A 353 -9.85 15.27 0.08
CA MET A 353 -10.25 16.21 -0.99
C MET A 353 -10.27 15.50 -2.34
N ALA A 354 -9.25 14.70 -2.67
CA ALA A 354 -9.23 13.91 -3.90
C ALA A 354 -10.40 12.90 -3.99
N GLN A 355 -10.81 12.29 -2.86
CA GLN A 355 -11.99 11.42 -2.81
C GLN A 355 -13.29 12.20 -3.03
N LEU A 356 -13.45 13.39 -2.44
CA LEU A 356 -14.63 14.24 -2.65
C LEU A 356 -14.69 14.78 -4.09
N GLU A 357 -13.57 15.20 -4.67
CA GLU A 357 -13.48 15.63 -6.06
C GLU A 357 -13.82 14.48 -7.03
N PHE A 358 -13.35 13.26 -6.75
CA PHE A 358 -13.70 12.06 -7.53
C PHE A 358 -15.19 11.75 -7.42
N ALA A 359 -15.76 11.78 -6.21
CA ALA A 359 -17.19 11.54 -5.98
C ALA A 359 -18.08 12.61 -6.65
N GLY A 360 -17.67 13.88 -6.60
CA GLY A 360 -18.32 14.98 -7.33
C GLY A 360 -18.25 14.80 -8.85
N THR A 361 -17.08 14.43 -9.37
CA THR A 361 -16.87 14.14 -10.80
C THR A 361 -17.73 12.96 -11.26
N GLN A 362 -17.82 11.90 -10.46
CA GLN A 362 -18.70 10.76 -10.72
C GLN A 362 -20.18 11.15 -10.69
N ALA A 363 -20.59 12.00 -9.75
CA ALA A 363 -21.97 12.51 -9.68
C ALA A 363 -22.36 13.35 -10.90
N ILE A 364 -21.43 14.09 -11.51
CA ILE A 364 -21.66 14.75 -12.81
C ILE A 364 -21.81 13.71 -13.93
N ARG A 365 -20.92 12.71 -14.00
CA ARG A 365 -20.96 11.66 -15.05
C ARG A 365 -22.22 10.79 -14.98
N SER A 366 -22.80 10.60 -13.80
CA SER A 366 -24.08 9.89 -13.61
C SER A 366 -25.33 10.79 -13.75
N GLY A 367 -25.16 12.07 -14.10
CA GLY A 367 -26.26 13.03 -14.23
C GLY A 367 -26.88 13.49 -12.91
N ASN A 368 -26.30 13.11 -11.76
CA ASN A 368 -26.76 13.53 -10.44
C ASN A 368 -26.14 14.88 -10.03
N PHE A 369 -26.55 15.93 -10.73
CA PHE A 369 -26.04 17.30 -10.51
C PHE A 369 -26.35 17.86 -9.11
N GLU A 370 -27.39 17.38 -8.43
CA GLU A 370 -27.66 17.76 -7.03
C GLU A 370 -26.60 17.17 -6.08
N GLN A 371 -26.23 15.90 -6.26
CA GLN A 371 -25.15 15.29 -5.49
C GLN A 371 -23.78 15.90 -5.85
N ALA A 372 -23.54 16.25 -7.12
CA ALA A 372 -22.36 17.00 -7.52
C ALA A 372 -22.27 18.37 -6.83
N ALA A 373 -23.38 19.09 -6.68
CA ALA A 373 -23.42 20.34 -5.92
C ALA A 373 -23.17 20.13 -4.41
N LYS A 374 -23.68 19.03 -3.82
CA LYS A 374 -23.38 18.69 -2.42
C LYS A 374 -21.90 18.44 -2.19
N PHE A 375 -21.24 17.70 -3.09
CA PHE A 375 -19.78 17.51 -3.04
C PHE A 375 -19.00 18.81 -3.32
N GLY A 376 -19.42 19.61 -4.32
CA GLY A 376 -18.80 20.90 -4.61
C GLY A 376 -18.88 21.89 -3.43
N ASN A 377 -20.03 21.97 -2.76
CA ASN A 377 -20.21 22.76 -1.55
C ASN A 377 -19.34 22.24 -0.40
N LEU A 378 -19.26 20.91 -0.19
CA LEU A 378 -18.44 20.32 0.87
C LEU A 378 -16.94 20.56 0.63
N ILE A 379 -16.48 20.53 -0.63
CA ILE A 379 -15.12 20.92 -1.00
C ILE A 379 -14.89 22.41 -0.72
N GLN A 380 -15.82 23.29 -1.13
CA GLN A 380 -15.76 24.72 -0.80
C GLN A 380 -15.96 25.05 0.68
N GLN A 381 -16.30 24.08 1.55
CA GLN A 381 -16.32 24.23 3.00
C GLN A 381 -15.03 23.75 3.67
N LEU A 382 -14.24 22.91 2.99
CA LEU A 382 -13.04 22.26 3.55
C LEU A 382 -11.73 22.79 2.95
N ASP A 383 -11.77 23.28 1.72
CA ASP A 383 -10.75 24.14 1.10
C ASP A 383 -11.45 25.23 0.25
N PRO A 384 -11.99 26.29 0.88
CA PRO A 384 -12.59 27.38 0.14
C PRO A 384 -11.55 28.07 -0.76
N GLY A 385 -11.79 28.08 -2.07
CA GLY A 385 -10.80 28.47 -3.09
C GLY A 385 -10.30 27.30 -3.96
N ASN A 386 -10.60 26.06 -3.59
CA ASN A 386 -10.36 24.88 -4.43
C ASN A 386 -11.07 25.03 -5.80
N THR A 387 -10.29 25.05 -6.89
CA THR A 387 -10.83 25.26 -8.25
C THR A 387 -11.74 24.13 -8.72
N ARG A 388 -11.54 22.90 -8.25
CA ARG A 388 -12.37 21.73 -8.61
C ARG A 388 -13.76 21.84 -7.98
N GLY A 389 -13.84 22.17 -6.69
CA GLY A 389 -15.11 22.45 -6.01
C GLY A 389 -15.93 23.52 -6.71
N ASP A 390 -15.28 24.60 -7.17
CA ASP A 390 -15.91 25.66 -7.97
C ASP A 390 -16.40 25.15 -9.34
N THR A 391 -15.61 24.34 -10.07
CA THR A 391 -16.08 23.73 -11.32
C THR A 391 -17.30 22.81 -11.12
N LEU A 392 -17.36 22.03 -10.03
CA LEU A 392 -18.51 21.16 -9.72
C LEU A 392 -19.78 21.99 -9.50
N LEU A 393 -19.68 23.10 -8.76
CA LEU A 393 -20.79 24.03 -8.52
C LEU A 393 -21.23 24.75 -9.79
N LYS A 394 -20.28 25.25 -10.59
CA LYS A 394 -20.57 25.90 -11.88
C LYS A 394 -21.24 24.94 -12.87
N MET A 395 -20.78 23.69 -12.96
CA MET A 395 -21.40 22.68 -13.83
C MET A 395 -22.82 22.30 -13.38
N SER A 396 -23.06 22.11 -12.07
CA SER A 396 -24.39 21.83 -11.53
C SER A 396 -25.37 23.00 -11.76
N ASN A 397 -24.92 24.24 -11.51
CA ASN A 397 -25.75 25.43 -11.70
C ASN A 397 -26.03 25.71 -13.18
N LYS A 398 -25.06 25.47 -14.08
CA LYS A 398 -25.29 25.57 -15.51
C LYS A 398 -26.35 24.57 -15.99
N PHE A 399 -26.28 23.31 -15.57
CA PHE A 399 -27.27 22.31 -15.99
C PHE A 399 -28.71 22.68 -15.58
N LYS A 400 -28.89 23.30 -14.40
CA LYS A 400 -30.19 23.85 -13.96
C LYS A 400 -30.69 25.01 -14.83
N GLN A 401 -29.81 25.77 -15.46
CA GLN A 401 -30.17 26.82 -16.43
C GLN A 401 -30.42 26.24 -17.82
N ASP A 402 -29.60 25.28 -18.27
CA ASP A 402 -29.77 24.62 -19.57
C ASP A 402 -31.12 23.85 -19.64
N GLN A 403 -31.57 23.25 -18.53
CA GLN A 403 -32.92 22.64 -18.43
C GLN A 403 -34.09 23.65 -18.56
N LEU A 404 -33.87 24.93 -18.25
CA LEU A 404 -34.87 25.99 -18.44
C LEU A 404 -34.84 26.57 -19.87
N ALA A 405 -33.71 26.45 -20.57
CA ALA A 405 -33.52 27.01 -21.91
C ALA A 405 -34.01 26.09 -23.05
N GLN A 406 -34.07 24.77 -22.84
CA GLN A 406 -34.47 23.79 -23.88
C GLN A 406 -35.99 23.66 -24.08
N ALA A 407 -36.78 24.62 -23.59
CA ALA A 407 -38.25 24.59 -23.68
C ALA A 407 -38.82 25.18 -24.99
N ASP A 408 -38.03 25.84 -25.84
CA ASP A 408 -38.55 26.68 -26.93
C ASP A 408 -37.77 26.61 -28.27
N THR A 409 -38.46 26.96 -29.36
CA THR A 409 -38.04 27.13 -30.77
C THR A 409 -37.76 25.89 -31.65
N LYS A 410 -38.06 26.03 -32.96
CA LYS A 410 -37.92 25.02 -34.03
C LYS A 410 -37.79 25.66 -35.43
N GLN A 411 -36.99 25.02 -36.31
CA GLN A 411 -37.06 24.96 -37.79
C GLN A 411 -36.54 26.15 -38.69
N PRO A 412 -36.21 25.92 -39.99
CA PRO A 412 -35.12 26.63 -40.72
C PRO A 412 -35.48 27.21 -42.15
N ALA A 413 -34.47 27.58 -42.97
CA ALA A 413 -34.59 28.17 -44.34
C ALA A 413 -33.44 27.78 -45.34
N ALA A 414 -33.52 28.10 -46.66
CA ALA A 414 -32.57 27.65 -47.72
C ALA A 414 -32.42 28.53 -49.04
N ASP A 415 -31.25 28.39 -49.72
CA ASP A 415 -30.88 28.39 -51.19
C ASP A 415 -30.93 29.58 -52.25
N ALA A 416 -29.73 29.99 -52.77
CA ALA A 416 -29.16 29.85 -54.18
C ALA A 416 -29.01 30.97 -55.32
N LYS A 417 -27.74 31.15 -55.84
CA LYS A 417 -27.19 31.44 -57.26
C LYS A 417 -27.17 32.91 -57.85
N ALA A 418 -26.52 33.38 -58.97
CA ALA A 418 -25.83 32.89 -60.23
C ALA A 418 -24.72 33.85 -60.89
N GLN A 419 -24.27 33.69 -62.18
CA GLN A 419 -23.17 34.43 -62.97
C GLN A 419 -23.40 34.42 -64.55
N PRO A 420 -22.53 34.73 -65.60
CA PRO A 420 -21.07 35.14 -65.81
C PRO A 420 -20.74 36.17 -67.02
N ALA A 421 -19.52 36.21 -67.66
CA ALA A 421 -19.05 37.18 -68.75
C ALA A 421 -17.92 36.71 -69.80
N ALA A 422 -17.29 37.59 -70.65
CA ALA A 422 -16.38 37.32 -71.85
C ALA A 422 -15.37 38.51 -72.23
N LYS A 423 -14.47 38.65 -73.28
CA LYS A 423 -13.96 37.94 -74.54
C LYS A 423 -12.72 38.64 -75.29
N GLY A 424 -11.88 37.94 -76.12
CA GLY A 424 -11.06 38.41 -77.34
C GLY A 424 -9.56 38.91 -77.22
N ASP A 425 -8.68 39.16 -78.26
CA ASP A 425 -8.40 38.58 -79.64
C ASP A 425 -7.12 39.12 -80.45
N ALA A 426 -6.71 38.50 -81.61
CA ALA A 426 -5.86 38.92 -82.82
C ALA A 426 -4.27 39.11 -82.91
N LYS A 427 -3.65 39.24 -84.14
CA LYS A 427 -2.16 39.11 -84.57
C LYS A 427 -1.81 39.70 -86.02
N PRO A 428 -0.68 39.52 -86.84
CA PRO A 428 0.73 38.94 -86.77
C PRO A 428 2.05 39.70 -87.36
N PRO A 429 2.77 39.49 -88.56
CA PRO A 429 4.31 39.47 -88.68
C PRO A 429 5.15 39.92 -90.00
N ILE A 430 6.54 39.79 -90.01
CA ILE A 430 7.54 39.31 -91.09
C ILE A 430 8.54 40.18 -92.02
N ASP A 431 9.87 39.83 -91.99
CA ASP A 431 11.09 39.68 -92.93
C ASP A 431 11.51 40.65 -94.12
N ASP A 432 12.72 40.65 -94.81
CA ASP A 432 14.21 40.34 -94.64
C ASP A 432 15.13 40.71 -95.91
N SER A 433 16.50 40.57 -95.87
CA SER A 433 17.58 40.49 -96.95
C SER A 433 18.29 41.82 -97.47
N ILE A 434 19.42 41.98 -98.25
CA ILE A 434 20.28 41.38 -99.37
C ILE A 434 21.74 42.07 -99.37
N SER A 435 22.96 41.80 -99.97
CA SER A 435 23.72 40.82 -100.85
C SER A 435 25.30 40.68 -100.58
N LYS A 436 26.27 40.87 -101.57
CA LYS A 436 27.61 40.17 -101.63
C LYS A 436 28.70 40.61 -102.70
N VAL A 437 29.92 41.11 -102.37
CA VAL A 437 31.07 41.35 -103.35
C VAL A 437 32.48 40.96 -102.89
N GLU A 438 32.74 40.71 -101.61
CA GLU A 438 33.99 40.08 -101.15
C GLU A 438 34.14 38.60 -101.62
N GLN A 439 33.20 38.16 -102.49
CA GLN A 439 32.99 36.94 -103.27
C GLN A 439 34.16 35.99 -103.52
N LEU A 440 35.38 36.43 -103.85
CA LEU A 440 36.48 35.50 -104.16
C LEU A 440 37.34 35.13 -102.95
N ARG A 441 37.56 36.07 -102.01
CA ARG A 441 37.97 35.68 -100.64
C ARG A 441 36.80 35.03 -99.90
N GLN A 442 35.55 35.36 -100.23
CA GLN A 442 34.36 34.53 -99.94
C GLN A 442 34.17 33.36 -100.94
N ILE A 443 35.19 32.83 -101.63
CA ILE A 443 35.05 31.52 -102.31
C ILE A 443 35.87 30.48 -101.55
N LYS A 444 37.16 30.71 -101.26
CA LYS A 444 37.85 29.91 -100.22
C LYS A 444 37.27 30.17 -98.82
N GLY A 445 37.01 31.45 -98.51
CA GLY A 445 36.38 31.86 -97.26
C GLY A 445 34.88 31.58 -97.19
N ALA A 446 34.16 31.41 -98.32
CA ALA A 446 32.84 30.76 -98.24
C ALA A 446 32.95 29.25 -98.21
N GLN A 447 33.94 28.60 -98.82
CA GLN A 447 34.14 27.15 -98.65
C GLN A 447 34.38 26.84 -97.17
N MET A 448 35.27 27.57 -96.48
CA MET A 448 35.46 27.37 -95.03
C MET A 448 34.33 27.98 -94.18
N LYS A 449 33.65 29.07 -94.59
CA LYS A 449 32.42 29.53 -93.89
C LYS A 449 31.24 28.59 -94.13
N ILE A 450 31.20 27.82 -95.22
CA ILE A 450 30.25 26.74 -95.51
C ILE A 450 30.66 25.49 -94.73
N GLU A 451 31.93 25.11 -94.65
CA GLU A 451 32.35 23.97 -93.83
C GLU A 451 32.15 24.24 -92.32
N VAL A 452 32.42 25.47 -91.88
CA VAL A 452 32.11 25.94 -90.52
C VAL A 452 30.61 26.15 -90.32
N SER A 453 29.83 26.68 -91.29
CA SER A 453 28.37 26.71 -91.16
C SER A 453 27.78 25.31 -91.16
N ASN A 454 28.17 24.42 -92.07
CA ASN A 454 27.73 23.03 -92.14
C ASN A 454 28.03 22.30 -90.83
N THR A 455 29.26 22.41 -90.30
CA THR A 455 29.58 21.78 -88.99
C THR A 455 28.94 22.50 -87.80
N ILE A 456 28.55 23.78 -87.92
CA ILE A 456 27.70 24.44 -86.91
C ILE A 456 26.24 23.99 -87.03
N GLU A 457 25.67 23.85 -88.22
CA GLU A 457 24.31 23.39 -88.50
C GLU A 457 24.15 21.89 -88.23
N GLU A 458 25.19 21.10 -88.45
CA GLU A 458 25.30 19.70 -88.08
C GLU A 458 25.48 19.57 -86.55
N ALA A 459 26.34 20.39 -85.92
CA ALA A 459 26.41 20.47 -84.47
C ALA A 459 25.10 20.96 -83.83
N GLN A 460 24.35 21.86 -84.46
CA GLN A 460 23.03 22.34 -83.97
C GLN A 460 21.93 21.28 -84.17
N ARG A 461 21.94 20.54 -85.29
CA ARG A 461 21.05 19.38 -85.47
C ARG A 461 21.34 18.29 -84.45
N ILE A 462 22.62 18.00 -84.20
CA ILE A 462 23.06 16.92 -83.32
C ILE A 462 23.06 17.34 -81.84
N SER A 463 23.18 18.63 -81.47
CA SER A 463 23.25 19.04 -80.05
C SER A 463 21.95 18.78 -79.27
N ALA A 464 20.81 18.65 -79.95
CA ALA A 464 19.56 18.23 -79.34
C ALA A 464 19.57 16.76 -78.85
N GLU A 465 20.37 15.89 -79.48
CA GLU A 465 20.39 14.44 -79.22
C GLU A 465 21.71 13.95 -78.60
N ASN A 466 22.85 14.47 -79.08
CA ASN A 466 24.21 14.12 -78.67
C ASN A 466 25.12 15.37 -78.64
N PRO A 467 24.98 16.25 -77.63
CA PRO A 467 25.76 17.49 -77.53
C PRO A 467 27.26 17.25 -77.30
N ASP A 468 27.67 16.12 -76.70
CA ASP A 468 29.08 15.74 -76.59
C ASP A 468 29.71 15.44 -77.97
N GLY A 469 28.95 14.77 -78.84
CA GLY A 469 29.32 14.55 -80.25
C GLY A 469 29.44 15.87 -81.03
N ALA A 470 28.48 16.77 -80.85
CA ALA A 470 28.49 18.11 -81.45
C ALA A 470 29.69 18.96 -80.95
N LEU A 471 29.94 18.98 -79.64
CA LEU A 471 31.07 19.68 -79.03
C LEU A 471 32.41 19.07 -79.47
N GLY A 472 32.47 17.74 -79.63
CA GLY A 472 33.60 17.02 -80.21
C GLY A 472 33.85 17.38 -81.68
N MET A 473 32.78 17.57 -82.46
CA MET A 473 32.86 18.03 -83.86
C MET A 473 33.39 19.47 -83.94
N LEU A 474 32.79 20.41 -83.21
CA LEU A 474 33.21 21.82 -83.17
C LEU A 474 34.69 21.96 -82.74
N LYS A 475 35.16 21.16 -81.78
CA LYS A 475 36.59 21.10 -81.40
C LYS A 475 37.51 20.67 -82.56
N ARG A 476 37.09 19.70 -83.39
CA ARG A 476 37.86 19.26 -84.57
C ARG A 476 37.91 20.36 -85.61
N THR A 477 36.77 20.96 -85.98
CA THR A 477 36.74 22.07 -86.95
C THR A 477 37.53 23.29 -86.46
N LEU A 478 37.47 23.62 -85.17
CA LEU A 478 38.26 24.72 -84.58
C LEU A 478 39.77 24.46 -84.65
N SER A 479 40.20 23.20 -84.47
CA SER A 479 41.61 22.83 -84.65
C SER A 479 42.04 22.92 -86.13
N PHE A 480 41.16 22.53 -87.06
CA PHE A 480 41.38 22.64 -88.50
C PHE A 480 41.48 24.10 -88.97
N VAL A 481 40.53 24.97 -88.58
CA VAL A 481 40.58 26.43 -88.84
C VAL A 481 41.87 27.03 -88.29
N LYS A 482 42.26 26.67 -87.06
CA LYS A 482 43.54 27.11 -86.46
C LYS A 482 44.76 26.70 -87.27
N SER A 483 44.78 25.51 -87.86
CA SER A 483 45.88 25.04 -88.70
C SER A 483 45.97 25.68 -90.10
N THR A 484 44.89 26.30 -90.59
CA THR A 484 44.83 26.82 -91.97
C THR A 484 45.54 28.18 -92.12
N SER A 485 46.38 28.32 -93.15
CA SER A 485 47.15 29.53 -93.52
C SER A 485 46.43 30.46 -94.51
N ASP A 486 45.63 29.90 -95.41
CA ASP A 486 45.22 30.53 -96.68
C ASP A 486 44.01 31.49 -96.56
N ILE A 487 43.76 32.02 -95.37
CA ILE A 487 42.54 32.75 -95.02
C ILE A 487 42.90 34.06 -94.31
N GLU A 488 42.10 35.10 -94.60
CA GLU A 488 42.24 36.44 -94.03
C GLU A 488 42.16 36.43 -92.50
N LEU A 489 43.08 37.13 -91.84
CA LEU A 489 43.31 36.99 -90.39
C LEU A 489 42.09 37.35 -89.54
N ASP A 490 41.35 38.42 -89.88
CA ASP A 490 40.11 38.74 -89.17
C ASP A 490 39.01 37.73 -89.49
N LEU A 491 38.86 37.25 -90.73
CA LEU A 491 37.90 36.18 -91.04
C LEU A 491 38.21 34.90 -90.25
N LYS A 492 39.50 34.55 -90.07
CA LYS A 492 39.93 33.45 -89.20
C LYS A 492 39.55 33.72 -87.74
N GLN A 493 39.83 34.91 -87.21
CA GLN A 493 39.41 35.30 -85.86
C GLN A 493 37.88 35.36 -85.69
N GLN A 494 37.11 35.71 -86.73
CA GLN A 494 35.65 35.68 -86.73
C GLN A 494 35.13 34.23 -86.71
N LEU A 495 35.69 33.34 -87.53
CA LEU A 495 35.35 31.90 -87.54
C LEU A 495 35.73 31.22 -86.22
N GLU A 496 36.90 31.53 -85.66
CA GLU A 496 37.29 31.05 -84.33
C GLU A 496 36.39 31.61 -83.22
N ARG A 497 36.03 32.91 -83.26
CA ARG A 497 35.05 33.50 -82.31
C ARG A 497 33.68 32.80 -82.43
N ARG A 498 33.21 32.53 -83.65
CA ARG A 498 31.92 31.86 -83.92
C ARG A 498 31.93 30.39 -83.51
N LEU A 499 33.00 29.65 -83.75
CA LEU A 499 33.15 28.27 -83.26
C LEU A 499 33.23 28.24 -81.73
N ASN A 500 33.96 29.15 -81.10
CA ASN A 500 34.00 29.25 -79.63
C ASN A 500 32.65 29.65 -79.05
N SER A 501 31.90 30.58 -79.66
CA SER A 501 30.55 30.95 -79.18
C SER A 501 29.58 29.79 -79.30
N MET A 502 29.60 29.04 -80.41
CA MET A 502 28.80 27.81 -80.54
C MET A 502 29.24 26.73 -79.53
N MET A 503 30.54 26.61 -79.22
CA MET A 503 31.01 25.70 -78.17
C MET A 503 30.60 26.13 -76.75
N VAL A 504 30.44 27.42 -76.49
CA VAL A 504 29.87 27.94 -75.22
C VAL A 504 28.36 27.69 -75.18
N GLU A 505 27.66 27.89 -76.30
CA GLU A 505 26.23 27.59 -76.41
C GLU A 505 25.94 26.09 -76.21
N VAL A 506 26.66 25.20 -76.87
CA VAL A 506 26.52 23.74 -76.71
C VAL A 506 26.89 23.31 -75.28
N ARG A 507 27.89 23.93 -74.64
CA ARG A 507 28.16 23.70 -73.19
C ARG A 507 27.00 24.13 -72.30
N SER A 508 26.43 25.30 -72.54
CA SER A 508 25.23 25.76 -71.83
C SER A 508 24.06 24.80 -72.05
N GLN A 509 23.87 24.28 -73.26
CA GLN A 509 22.88 23.23 -73.57
C GLN A 509 23.16 21.93 -72.79
N ILE A 510 24.42 21.51 -72.63
CA ILE A 510 24.80 20.36 -71.78
C ILE A 510 24.43 20.61 -70.32
N GLU A 511 24.86 21.72 -69.73
CA GLU A 511 24.59 22.06 -68.31
C GLU A 511 23.07 22.19 -68.03
N VAL A 512 22.31 22.75 -68.97
CA VAL A 512 20.84 22.84 -68.89
C VAL A 512 20.17 21.47 -69.08
N ALA A 513 20.71 20.60 -69.93
CA ALA A 513 20.20 19.23 -70.09
C ALA A 513 20.52 18.35 -68.88
N GLU A 514 21.71 18.48 -68.30
CA GLU A 514 22.14 17.75 -67.11
C GLU A 514 21.37 18.20 -65.87
N THR A 515 21.24 19.51 -65.62
CA THR A 515 20.39 20.02 -64.52
C THR A 515 18.91 19.68 -64.72
N ARG A 516 18.42 19.58 -65.96
CA ARG A 516 17.07 19.06 -66.25
C ARG A 516 16.95 17.58 -65.91
N ARG A 517 17.91 16.73 -66.30
CA ARG A 517 17.96 15.29 -65.95
C ARG A 517 18.01 15.10 -64.42
N ILE A 518 18.88 15.82 -63.73
CA ILE A 518 19.00 15.77 -62.25
C ILE A 518 17.68 16.18 -61.59
N ARG A 519 17.03 17.26 -62.03
CA ARG A 519 15.71 17.67 -61.50
C ARG A 519 14.62 16.63 -61.77
N GLN A 520 14.58 16.03 -62.95
CA GLN A 520 13.63 14.96 -63.27
C GLN A 520 13.87 13.71 -62.40
N GLN A 521 15.13 13.32 -62.20
CA GLN A 521 15.49 12.19 -61.34
C GLN A 521 15.18 12.47 -59.86
N GLN A 522 15.39 13.70 -59.39
CA GLN A 522 14.97 14.14 -58.04
C GLN A 522 13.45 14.12 -57.88
N GLN A 523 12.68 14.58 -58.87
CA GLN A 523 11.21 14.53 -58.85
C GLN A 523 10.69 13.08 -58.84
N LEU A 524 11.26 12.19 -59.66
CA LEU A 524 10.91 10.77 -59.66
C LEU A 524 11.22 10.11 -58.30
N ALA A 525 12.40 10.39 -57.71
CA ALA A 525 12.76 9.90 -56.38
C ALA A 525 11.83 10.45 -55.28
N GLN A 526 11.43 11.72 -55.36
CA GLN A 526 10.47 12.32 -54.41
C GLN A 526 9.09 11.68 -54.52
N LEU A 527 8.59 11.45 -55.74
CA LEU A 527 7.32 10.75 -55.96
C LEU A 527 7.37 9.29 -55.47
N GLU A 528 8.49 8.59 -55.66
CA GLU A 528 8.65 7.23 -55.15
C GLU A 528 8.70 7.19 -53.62
N GLN A 529 9.38 8.12 -52.96
CA GLN A 529 9.38 8.25 -51.50
C GLN A 529 7.99 8.60 -50.96
N GLN A 530 7.27 9.54 -51.59
CA GLN A 530 5.88 9.84 -51.25
C GLN A 530 4.99 8.61 -51.38
N LYS A 531 5.11 7.84 -52.48
CA LYS A 531 4.34 6.61 -52.65
C LYS A 531 4.66 5.60 -51.55
N ARG A 532 5.93 5.34 -51.25
CA ARG A 532 6.34 4.41 -50.18
C ARG A 532 5.82 4.81 -48.79
N LEU A 533 5.67 6.11 -48.53
CA LEU A 533 5.06 6.61 -47.28
C LEU A 533 3.55 6.36 -47.26
N VAL A 534 2.83 6.57 -48.37
CA VAL A 534 1.39 6.24 -48.48
C VAL A 534 1.16 4.73 -48.38
N ASP A 535 1.94 3.93 -49.11
CA ASP A 535 1.90 2.47 -49.07
C ASP A 535 2.16 1.95 -47.63
N LYS A 536 3.02 2.62 -46.85
CA LYS A 536 3.26 2.30 -45.43
C LYS A 536 2.05 2.63 -44.54
N ILE A 537 1.45 3.80 -44.69
CA ILE A 537 0.30 4.25 -43.89
C ILE A 537 -0.89 3.29 -44.11
N LEU A 538 -1.19 2.94 -45.36
CA LEU A 538 -2.24 1.97 -45.68
C LEU A 538 -1.99 0.60 -45.03
N LEU A 539 -0.74 0.13 -44.99
CA LEU A 539 -0.35 -1.09 -44.28
C LEU A 539 -0.37 -0.96 -42.75
N GLU A 540 -0.56 0.22 -42.18
CA GLU A 540 -0.76 0.44 -40.74
C GLU A 540 -2.25 0.58 -40.42
N ASP A 541 -3.02 1.29 -41.26
CA ASP A 541 -4.50 1.31 -41.24
C ASP A 541 -5.10 -0.12 -41.34
N GLU A 542 -4.66 -0.93 -42.33
CA GLU A 542 -5.15 -2.31 -42.52
C GLU A 542 -4.90 -3.21 -41.29
N LYS A 543 -3.80 -2.99 -40.56
CA LYS A 543 -3.49 -3.74 -39.33
C LYS A 543 -4.37 -3.28 -38.18
N LEU A 544 -4.61 -1.98 -38.06
CA LEU A 544 -5.48 -1.42 -37.04
C LEU A 544 -6.91 -1.92 -37.23
N GLU A 545 -7.43 -1.97 -38.46
CA GLU A 545 -8.74 -2.53 -38.78
C GLU A 545 -8.84 -4.00 -38.35
N GLN A 546 -7.84 -4.82 -38.69
CA GLN A 546 -7.78 -6.24 -38.26
C GLN A 546 -7.73 -6.41 -36.73
N LEU A 547 -7.03 -5.52 -36.00
CA LEU A 547 -7.02 -5.53 -34.54
C LEU A 547 -8.40 -5.17 -33.96
N ILE A 548 -9.04 -4.11 -34.48
CA ILE A 548 -10.38 -3.67 -34.06
C ILE A 548 -11.44 -4.74 -34.33
N ASP A 549 -11.35 -5.45 -35.45
CA ASP A 549 -12.26 -6.55 -35.79
C ASP A 549 -12.02 -7.78 -34.89
N ARG A 550 -10.76 -8.12 -34.58
CA ARG A 550 -10.45 -9.17 -33.57
C ARG A 550 -11.00 -8.81 -32.20
N ILE A 551 -10.85 -7.55 -31.75
CA ILE A 551 -11.42 -7.08 -30.48
C ILE A 551 -12.94 -7.20 -30.51
N ARG A 552 -13.59 -6.87 -31.63
CA ARG A 552 -15.05 -7.03 -31.78
C ARG A 552 -15.51 -8.49 -31.68
N SER A 553 -14.74 -9.44 -32.22
CA SER A 553 -14.99 -10.88 -32.05
C SER A 553 -14.88 -11.29 -30.58
N LEU A 554 -13.73 -11.02 -29.93
CA LEU A 554 -13.50 -11.38 -28.52
C LEU A 554 -14.55 -10.76 -27.58
N MET A 555 -14.96 -9.52 -27.85
CA MET A 555 -16.06 -8.83 -27.16
C MET A 555 -17.45 -9.41 -27.44
N GLN A 556 -17.62 -10.20 -28.50
CA GLN A 556 -18.81 -10.99 -28.77
C GLN A 556 -18.71 -12.37 -28.08
N ASP A 557 -17.56 -13.03 -28.13
CA ASP A 557 -17.32 -14.33 -27.47
C ASP A 557 -17.51 -14.23 -25.95
N GLY A 558 -17.00 -13.16 -25.32
CA GLY A 558 -17.25 -12.87 -23.89
C GLY A 558 -18.71 -12.55 -23.55
N ARG A 559 -19.53 -12.11 -24.51
CA ARG A 559 -20.99 -11.98 -24.31
C ARG A 559 -21.74 -13.30 -24.39
N HIS A 560 -21.13 -14.34 -24.97
CA HIS A 560 -21.68 -15.69 -25.03
C HIS A 560 -21.19 -16.59 -23.88
N GLY A 561 -20.35 -16.06 -22.98
CA GLY A 561 -19.95 -16.71 -21.73
C GLY A 561 -18.45 -16.93 -21.55
N ASP A 562 -17.62 -16.60 -22.54
CA ASP A 562 -16.16 -16.72 -22.45
C ASP A 562 -15.55 -15.53 -21.67
N SER A 563 -15.56 -15.62 -20.35
CA SER A 563 -15.07 -14.57 -19.44
C SER A 563 -13.61 -14.18 -19.71
N ASP A 564 -12.79 -15.12 -20.20
CA ASP A 564 -11.37 -14.91 -20.46
C ASP A 564 -11.15 -14.13 -21.78
N ALA A 565 -12.08 -14.26 -22.75
CA ALA A 565 -12.05 -13.48 -24.00
C ALA A 565 -12.13 -11.96 -23.77
N TYR A 566 -12.67 -11.48 -22.63
CA TYR A 566 -12.59 -10.05 -22.28
C TYR A 566 -11.17 -9.61 -21.92
N GLU A 567 -10.36 -10.47 -21.28
CA GLU A 567 -8.94 -10.17 -20.99
C GLU A 567 -8.09 -10.22 -22.26
N GLU A 568 -8.37 -11.15 -23.18
CA GLU A 568 -7.78 -11.12 -24.52
C GLU A 568 -8.18 -9.84 -25.30
N ALA A 569 -9.45 -9.42 -25.24
CA ALA A 569 -9.92 -8.21 -25.90
C ALA A 569 -9.20 -6.95 -25.37
N GLU A 570 -8.97 -6.87 -24.05
CA GLU A 570 -8.19 -5.80 -23.44
C GLU A 570 -6.73 -5.83 -23.93
N ALA A 571 -6.08 -7.00 -23.92
CA ALA A 571 -4.70 -7.16 -24.36
C ALA A 571 -4.48 -6.77 -25.83
N VAL A 572 -5.38 -7.20 -26.74
CA VAL A 572 -5.35 -6.81 -28.16
C VAL A 572 -5.64 -5.30 -28.31
N SER A 573 -6.51 -4.72 -27.48
CA SER A 573 -6.79 -3.29 -27.48
C SER A 573 -5.59 -2.44 -27.02
N ARG A 574 -4.79 -2.92 -26.07
CA ARG A 574 -3.53 -2.24 -25.68
C ARG A 574 -2.55 -2.20 -26.86
N VAL A 575 -2.39 -3.31 -27.59
CA VAL A 575 -1.55 -3.35 -28.81
C VAL A 575 -2.05 -2.38 -29.89
N ALA A 576 -3.37 -2.18 -30.04
CA ALA A 576 -3.92 -1.20 -30.98
C ALA A 576 -3.61 0.26 -30.56
N VAL A 577 -3.67 0.57 -29.26
CA VAL A 577 -3.32 1.91 -28.72
C VAL A 577 -1.82 2.18 -28.76
N ASP A 578 -0.98 1.15 -28.54
CA ASP A 578 0.48 1.25 -28.67
C ASP A 578 0.93 1.42 -30.13
N MET A 579 0.15 0.92 -31.10
CA MET A 579 0.38 1.11 -32.53
C MET A 579 0.06 2.54 -32.99
N GLU A 580 -1.08 3.10 -32.56
CA GLU A 580 -1.43 4.51 -32.81
C GLU A 580 -1.85 5.26 -31.54
N PRO A 581 -0.90 5.85 -30.80
CA PRO A 581 -1.18 6.63 -29.60
C PRO A 581 -2.09 7.83 -29.89
N GLY A 582 -3.28 7.84 -29.28
CA GLY A 582 -4.30 8.88 -29.48
C GLY A 582 -5.34 8.57 -30.56
N ASN A 583 -5.26 7.42 -31.24
CA ASN A 583 -6.32 6.96 -32.13
C ASN A 583 -7.64 6.74 -31.36
N GLY A 584 -8.71 7.38 -31.82
CA GLY A 584 -10.02 7.36 -31.17
C GLY A 584 -10.64 5.95 -31.08
N PRO A 585 -10.83 5.25 -32.22
CA PRO A 585 -11.25 3.84 -32.25
C PRO A 585 -10.45 2.91 -31.34
N ALA A 586 -9.11 2.96 -31.36
CA ALA A 586 -8.26 2.13 -30.50
C ALA A 586 -8.48 2.43 -29.01
N THR A 587 -8.53 3.70 -28.64
CA THR A 587 -8.77 4.14 -27.25
C THR A 587 -10.16 3.73 -26.77
N ALA A 588 -11.17 3.80 -27.63
CA ALA A 588 -12.53 3.34 -27.34
C ALA A 588 -12.63 1.81 -27.22
N ALA A 589 -11.89 1.06 -28.04
CA ALA A 589 -11.79 -0.39 -27.96
C ALA A 589 -11.17 -0.85 -26.63
N LEU A 590 -10.11 -0.18 -26.17
CA LEU A 590 -9.50 -0.43 -24.87
C LEU A 590 -10.45 -0.13 -23.71
N PHE A 591 -11.08 1.05 -23.70
CA PHE A 591 -12.03 1.41 -22.66
C PHE A 591 -13.23 0.45 -22.59
N THR A 592 -13.76 0.02 -23.75
CA THR A 592 -14.93 -0.87 -23.79
C THR A 592 -14.61 -2.32 -23.42
N SER A 593 -13.42 -2.83 -23.75
CA SER A 593 -12.98 -4.17 -23.33
C SER A 593 -12.64 -4.24 -21.84
N GLU A 594 -11.87 -3.27 -21.32
CA GLU A 594 -11.59 -3.16 -19.89
C GLU A 594 -12.89 -3.03 -19.08
N ALA A 595 -13.80 -2.12 -19.48
CA ALA A 595 -15.06 -1.92 -18.78
C ALA A 595 -15.99 -3.15 -18.80
N ALA A 596 -16.04 -3.89 -19.91
CA ALA A 596 -16.85 -5.11 -20.01
C ALA A 596 -16.29 -6.25 -19.14
N GLY A 597 -14.97 -6.48 -19.19
CA GLY A 597 -14.32 -7.50 -18.36
C GLY A 597 -14.45 -7.22 -16.86
N GLN A 598 -14.33 -5.96 -16.43
CA GLN A 598 -14.55 -5.59 -15.03
C GLN A 598 -16.02 -5.76 -14.59
N LEU A 599 -16.97 -5.46 -15.48
CA LEU A 599 -18.41 -5.62 -15.23
C LEU A 599 -18.82 -7.10 -15.13
N ASP A 600 -18.30 -7.97 -16.00
CA ASP A 600 -18.48 -9.42 -15.89
C ASP A 600 -17.94 -9.97 -14.57
N LYS A 601 -16.69 -9.63 -14.23
CA LYS A 601 -16.04 -10.01 -12.95
C LYS A 601 -16.88 -9.61 -11.74
N VAL A 602 -17.47 -8.40 -11.72
CA VAL A 602 -18.35 -7.94 -10.65
C VAL A 602 -19.65 -8.76 -10.57
N PHE A 603 -20.29 -9.08 -11.70
CA PHE A 603 -21.49 -9.91 -11.70
C PHE A 603 -21.21 -11.37 -11.30
N ARG A 604 -20.14 -11.98 -11.81
CA ARG A 604 -19.68 -13.33 -11.43
C ARG A 604 -19.41 -13.43 -9.94
N MET A 605 -18.69 -12.45 -9.36
CA MET A 605 -18.43 -12.40 -7.92
C MET A 605 -19.69 -12.12 -7.08
N ARG A 606 -20.70 -11.44 -7.63
CA ARG A 606 -22.00 -11.24 -6.98
C ARG A 606 -22.84 -12.52 -6.96
N SER A 607 -22.88 -13.29 -8.05
CA SER A 607 -23.52 -14.62 -8.07
C SER A 607 -22.84 -15.53 -7.05
N LEU A 608 -21.51 -15.71 -7.18
CA LEU A 608 -20.74 -16.58 -6.29
C LEU A 608 -20.93 -16.22 -4.80
N ARG A 609 -21.06 -14.94 -4.45
CA ARG A 609 -21.38 -14.52 -3.08
C ARG A 609 -22.78 -14.97 -2.65
N SER A 610 -23.78 -14.86 -3.52
CA SER A 610 -25.14 -15.36 -3.28
C SER A 610 -25.16 -16.89 -3.10
N ASP A 611 -24.47 -17.60 -3.99
CA ASP A 611 -24.41 -19.06 -4.02
C ASP A 611 -23.73 -19.61 -2.75
N ARG A 612 -22.57 -19.06 -2.37
CA ARG A 612 -21.86 -19.44 -1.13
C ARG A 612 -22.58 -18.99 0.14
N PHE A 613 -23.37 -17.91 0.09
CA PHE A 613 -24.23 -17.53 1.22
C PHE A 613 -25.36 -18.54 1.43
N LEU A 614 -26.00 -19.01 0.35
CA LEU A 614 -27.02 -20.06 0.42
C LEU A 614 -26.44 -21.42 0.85
N GLU A 615 -25.27 -21.82 0.35
CA GLU A 615 -24.55 -23.00 0.86
C GLU A 615 -24.23 -22.90 2.35
N THR A 616 -23.81 -21.72 2.82
CA THR A 616 -23.50 -21.49 4.24
C THR A 616 -24.76 -21.61 5.10
N LEU A 617 -25.88 -21.00 4.68
CA LEU A 617 -27.17 -21.16 5.37
C LEU A 617 -27.63 -22.63 5.37
N TYR A 618 -27.46 -23.36 4.27
CA TYR A 618 -27.76 -24.79 4.22
C TYR A 618 -26.91 -25.61 5.22
N GLN A 619 -25.62 -25.31 5.38
CA GLN A 619 -24.79 -25.94 6.41
C GLN A 619 -25.21 -25.56 7.84
N VAL A 620 -25.67 -24.31 8.06
CA VAL A 620 -26.23 -23.89 9.34
C VAL A 620 -27.51 -24.67 9.65
N GLU A 621 -28.46 -24.77 8.73
CA GLU A 621 -29.68 -25.59 8.90
C GLU A 621 -29.33 -27.07 9.15
N LEU A 622 -28.38 -27.63 8.39
CA LEU A 622 -27.92 -29.01 8.56
C LEU A 622 -27.29 -29.26 9.94
N SER A 623 -26.64 -28.25 10.53
CA SER A 623 -26.13 -28.30 11.91
C SER A 623 -27.22 -28.13 12.99
N HIS A 624 -28.38 -27.57 12.64
CA HIS A 624 -29.55 -27.47 13.53
C HIS A 624 -30.41 -28.74 13.54
N VAL A 625 -30.19 -29.70 12.62
CA VAL A 625 -30.88 -31.00 12.62
C VAL A 625 -30.50 -31.78 13.89
N PRO A 626 -31.42 -32.00 14.84
CA PRO A 626 -31.06 -32.63 16.11
C PRO A 626 -30.74 -34.12 15.91
N PHE A 627 -29.54 -34.53 16.31
CA PHE A 627 -29.22 -35.95 16.44
C PHE A 627 -29.75 -36.48 17.78
N PRO A 628 -30.50 -37.60 17.81
CA PRO A 628 -31.01 -38.15 19.06
C PRO A 628 -29.85 -38.77 19.86
N ASP A 629 -29.63 -38.26 21.07
CA ASP A 629 -28.35 -38.40 21.79
C ASP A 629 -28.20 -39.72 22.57
N GLU A 630 -29.21 -40.60 22.56
CA GLU A 630 -29.17 -41.91 23.22
C GLU A 630 -29.26 -43.08 22.21
N PRO A 631 -28.12 -43.67 21.83
CA PRO A 631 -26.88 -42.97 21.45
C PRO A 631 -26.48 -43.33 20.01
N PRO A 632 -25.75 -42.48 19.26
CA PRO A 632 -24.32 -42.36 19.58
C PRO A 632 -23.61 -41.04 19.21
N ILE A 633 -22.62 -40.70 20.05
CA ILE A 633 -21.38 -40.06 19.59
C ILE A 633 -20.77 -40.97 18.51
N ARG A 634 -20.91 -40.59 17.23
CA ARG A 634 -20.33 -41.34 16.10
C ARG A 634 -18.83 -41.11 16.02
N TRP A 635 -18.09 -41.86 16.82
CA TRP A 635 -16.64 -41.98 16.64
C TRP A 635 -16.30 -42.38 15.19
N PRO A 636 -15.21 -41.84 14.62
CA PRO A 636 -14.70 -42.31 13.34
C PRO A 636 -14.50 -43.83 13.33
N ALA A 637 -14.79 -44.49 12.22
CA ALA A 637 -14.63 -45.94 12.10
C ALA A 637 -13.19 -46.37 12.43
N ALA A 638 -13.01 -47.58 12.96
CA ALA A 638 -11.72 -48.07 13.46
C ALA A 638 -10.50 -47.82 12.53
N PRO A 639 -10.58 -47.97 11.18
CA PRO A 639 -9.48 -47.64 10.28
C PRO A 639 -8.98 -46.18 10.38
N VAL A 640 -9.87 -45.23 10.70
CA VAL A 640 -9.49 -43.83 10.93
C VAL A 640 -8.63 -43.70 12.18
N TRP A 641 -9.01 -44.37 13.28
CA TRP A 641 -8.22 -44.42 14.52
C TRP A 641 -6.87 -45.13 14.34
N THR A 642 -6.82 -46.21 13.56
CA THR A 642 -5.55 -46.84 13.16
C THR A 642 -4.69 -45.83 12.39
N SER A 643 -5.25 -45.15 11.38
CA SER A 643 -4.50 -44.15 10.59
C SER A 643 -4.03 -42.93 11.40
N LEU A 644 -4.76 -42.54 12.46
CA LEU A 644 -4.35 -41.46 13.38
C LEU A 644 -3.18 -41.93 14.24
N THR A 645 -3.29 -43.13 14.82
CA THR A 645 -2.23 -43.76 15.62
C THR A 645 -0.94 -43.95 14.81
N GLU A 646 -1.05 -44.41 13.56
CA GLU A 646 0.10 -44.55 12.65
C GLU A 646 0.70 -43.20 12.25
N ARG A 647 -0.13 -42.19 11.97
CA ARG A 647 0.35 -40.82 11.72
C ARG A 647 1.05 -40.20 12.94
N ARG A 648 0.72 -40.62 14.16
CA ARG A 648 1.41 -40.21 15.40
C ARG A 648 2.75 -40.93 15.62
N LYS A 649 2.96 -42.16 15.12
CA LYS A 649 4.23 -42.90 15.27
C LYS A 649 5.45 -42.11 14.78
N LYS A 650 5.32 -41.30 13.73
CA LYS A 650 6.41 -40.44 13.22
C LYS A 650 6.88 -39.37 14.23
N TRP A 651 6.04 -39.02 15.21
CA TRP A 651 6.34 -38.09 16.29
C TRP A 651 6.75 -38.78 17.60
N ALA A 652 6.79 -40.12 17.65
CA ALA A 652 7.21 -40.86 18.85
C ALA A 652 8.70 -40.65 19.20
N ALA A 653 9.51 -40.18 18.24
CA ALA A 653 10.90 -39.78 18.46
C ALA A 653 11.08 -38.43 19.21
N VAL A 654 9.98 -37.84 19.71
CA VAL A 654 9.95 -36.52 20.37
C VAL A 654 9.56 -36.63 21.86
N ASP A 655 9.68 -37.81 22.49
CA ASP A 655 9.80 -37.84 23.97
C ASP A 655 11.18 -37.27 24.36
N LEU A 656 11.20 -36.35 25.32
CA LEU A 656 12.43 -35.76 25.85
C LEU A 656 13.13 -36.72 26.82
N HIS A 657 12.37 -37.63 27.44
CA HIS A 657 12.90 -38.61 28.36
C HIS A 657 13.44 -39.83 27.58
N LYS A 658 14.75 -39.87 27.38
CA LYS A 658 15.48 -41.04 26.87
C LYS A 658 15.88 -41.91 28.06
N ASN A 659 15.15 -43.00 28.27
CA ASN A 659 15.53 -44.05 29.21
C ASN A 659 16.99 -44.49 28.96
N SER A 660 17.72 -44.80 30.02
CA SER A 660 19.04 -45.44 29.92
C SER A 660 18.93 -46.86 29.32
N PRO A 661 20.02 -47.43 28.76
CA PRO A 661 20.05 -48.82 28.31
C PRO A 661 19.83 -49.86 29.43
N ALA A 662 19.95 -49.48 30.71
CA ALA A 662 19.60 -50.31 31.86
C ALA A 662 18.13 -50.13 32.23
N GLU A 663 17.65 -48.89 32.33
CA GLU A 663 16.23 -48.58 32.59
C GLU A 663 15.32 -49.20 31.53
N GLN A 664 15.73 -49.14 30.26
CA GLN A 664 14.99 -49.76 29.15
C GLN A 664 14.89 -51.29 29.32
N ARG A 665 15.94 -51.98 29.79
CA ARG A 665 15.86 -53.41 30.13
C ARG A 665 14.86 -53.63 31.26
N ILE A 666 14.89 -52.82 32.32
CA ILE A 666 13.93 -52.93 33.43
C ILE A 666 12.49 -52.80 32.90
N PHE A 667 12.21 -51.85 31.99
CA PHE A 667 10.89 -51.73 31.36
C PHE A 667 10.51 -52.91 30.44
N GLU A 668 11.49 -53.59 29.82
CA GLU A 668 11.27 -54.79 29.00
C GLU A 668 11.06 -56.05 29.87
N GLU A 669 11.84 -56.25 30.93
CA GLU A 669 11.64 -57.31 31.94
C GLU A 669 10.30 -57.17 32.65
N LEU A 670 9.89 -55.95 33.00
CA LEU A 670 8.56 -55.64 33.57
C LEU A 670 7.38 -56.09 32.69
N GLN A 671 7.61 -56.36 31.40
CA GLN A 671 6.61 -56.87 30.46
C GLN A 671 6.62 -58.40 30.27
N LYS A 672 7.64 -59.11 30.78
CA LYS A 672 7.71 -60.59 30.71
C LYS A 672 6.80 -61.26 31.74
N GLU A 673 6.43 -62.49 31.44
CA GLU A 673 5.63 -63.36 32.31
C GLU A 673 6.47 -63.94 33.45
N THR A 674 5.82 -64.16 34.60
CA THR A 674 6.41 -64.50 35.89
C THR A 674 5.53 -65.47 36.67
N GLU A 675 6.17 -66.20 37.58
CA GLU A 675 5.52 -66.98 38.62
C GLU A 675 5.99 -66.46 39.99
N ALA A 676 5.04 -66.27 40.89
CA ALA A 676 5.19 -65.59 42.16
C ALA A 676 4.37 -66.32 43.22
N ASN A 677 5.00 -67.26 43.91
CA ASN A 677 4.38 -68.08 44.95
C ASN A 677 5.15 -67.91 46.27
N PHE A 678 4.68 -66.97 47.07
CA PHE A 678 5.29 -66.54 48.32
C PHE A 678 4.24 -66.62 49.44
N PRO A 679 4.19 -67.72 50.21
CA PRO A 679 3.33 -67.84 51.38
C PRO A 679 4.08 -67.41 52.64
N ASP A 680 3.74 -66.24 53.18
CA ASP A 680 4.30 -65.65 54.41
C ASP A 680 5.84 -65.46 54.38
N ILE A 681 6.37 -65.02 53.22
CA ILE A 681 7.81 -64.75 53.01
C ILE A 681 8.08 -63.24 53.11
N PRO A 682 9.14 -62.78 53.80
CA PRO A 682 9.42 -61.36 53.96
C PRO A 682 9.71 -60.65 52.63
N LEU A 683 9.28 -59.39 52.51
CA LEU A 683 9.41 -58.56 51.32
C LEU A 683 10.85 -58.48 50.79
N SER A 684 11.86 -58.44 51.68
CA SER A 684 13.28 -58.46 51.37
C SER A 684 13.72 -59.69 50.56
N GLU A 685 13.27 -60.89 50.92
CA GLU A 685 13.55 -62.13 50.19
C GLU A 685 12.79 -62.19 48.86
N VAL A 686 11.52 -61.76 48.83
CA VAL A 686 10.69 -61.70 47.61
C VAL A 686 11.33 -60.80 46.55
N MET A 687 11.89 -59.65 46.95
CA MET A 687 12.54 -58.73 46.02
C MET A 687 13.94 -59.20 45.60
N THR A 688 14.65 -59.94 46.46
CA THR A 688 15.89 -60.63 46.06
C THR A 688 15.61 -61.69 45.00
N TYR A 689 14.57 -62.51 45.17
CA TYR A 689 14.13 -63.49 44.18
C TYR A 689 13.78 -62.86 42.83
N PHE A 690 13.04 -61.74 42.80
CA PHE A 690 12.75 -61.05 41.54
C PHE A 690 13.97 -60.40 40.89
N ALA A 691 14.93 -59.90 41.70
CA ALA A 691 16.18 -59.34 41.19
C ALA A 691 17.01 -60.41 40.47
N ASP A 692 17.17 -61.59 41.07
CA ASP A 692 17.88 -62.73 40.50
C ASP A 692 17.15 -63.32 39.28
N LEU A 693 15.82 -63.51 39.36
CA LEU A 693 15.02 -64.12 38.28
C LEU A 693 15.01 -63.28 37.00
N HIS A 694 14.97 -61.95 37.12
CA HIS A 694 14.95 -61.02 35.98
C HIS A 694 16.29 -60.37 35.65
N ASN A 695 17.32 -60.61 36.47
CA ASN A 695 18.63 -59.97 36.35
C ASN A 695 18.51 -58.43 36.31
N ILE A 696 17.75 -57.88 37.26
CA ILE A 696 17.51 -56.43 37.43
C ILE A 696 17.88 -55.98 38.84
N THR A 697 18.49 -54.80 38.98
CA THR A 697 18.82 -54.24 40.28
C THR A 697 17.56 -53.69 40.97
N ILE A 698 17.15 -54.33 42.07
CA ILE A 698 16.04 -53.89 42.91
C ILE A 698 16.59 -53.37 44.23
N LEU A 699 16.18 -52.17 44.65
CA LEU A 699 16.56 -51.56 45.93
C LEU A 699 15.30 -51.21 46.74
N ILE A 700 15.28 -51.55 48.02
CA ILE A 700 14.23 -51.13 48.96
C ILE A 700 14.73 -49.88 49.68
N ASN A 701 14.02 -48.75 49.55
CA ASN A 701 14.36 -47.52 50.25
C ASN A 701 13.89 -47.60 51.71
N SER A 702 14.70 -48.19 52.60
CA SER A 702 14.35 -48.38 54.01
C SER A 702 14.04 -47.07 54.77
N ASN A 703 14.53 -45.92 54.29
CA ASN A 703 14.18 -44.61 54.83
C ASN A 703 12.70 -44.27 54.54
N ASP A 704 12.29 -44.37 53.28
CA ASP A 704 10.93 -44.08 52.81
C ASP A 704 9.90 -44.99 53.51
N LEU A 705 10.22 -46.29 53.64
CA LEU A 705 9.39 -47.25 54.37
C LEU A 705 9.24 -46.89 55.86
N GLY A 706 10.33 -46.42 56.48
CA GLY A 706 10.36 -46.07 57.90
C GLY A 706 9.49 -44.87 58.27
N GLU A 707 9.22 -43.94 57.34
CA GLU A 707 8.33 -42.79 57.56
C GLU A 707 6.85 -43.20 57.66
N GLU A 708 6.44 -44.29 56.99
CA GLU A 708 5.10 -44.89 57.13
C GLU A 708 5.05 -46.02 58.19
N GLY A 709 6.16 -46.29 58.89
CA GLY A 709 6.26 -47.31 59.93
C GLY A 709 6.38 -48.75 59.41
N LEU A 710 6.64 -48.91 58.11
CA LEU A 710 6.82 -50.21 57.44
C LEU A 710 8.25 -50.72 57.61
N THR A 711 8.45 -52.04 57.49
CA THR A 711 9.77 -52.67 57.53
C THR A 711 10.01 -53.58 56.32
N PRO A 712 11.27 -53.83 55.91
CA PRO A 712 11.58 -54.77 54.82
C PRO A 712 11.21 -56.24 55.11
N ASP A 713 10.82 -56.55 56.34
CA ASP A 713 10.50 -57.91 56.80
C ASP A 713 8.99 -58.21 56.80
N GLU A 714 8.17 -57.29 56.29
CA GLU A 714 6.72 -57.45 56.17
C GLU A 714 6.36 -58.70 55.32
N PRO A 715 5.48 -59.59 55.80
CA PRO A 715 5.21 -60.87 55.14
C PRO A 715 4.31 -60.68 53.91
N VAL A 716 4.79 -61.17 52.76
CA VAL A 716 4.01 -61.29 51.53
C VAL A 716 3.32 -62.65 51.49
N ASN A 717 2.00 -62.66 51.26
CA ASN A 717 1.20 -63.88 51.07
C ASN A 717 0.46 -63.81 49.73
N VAL A 718 1.10 -64.29 48.67
CA VAL A 718 0.66 -64.14 47.26
C VAL A 718 1.03 -65.38 46.44
N SER A 719 0.06 -65.91 45.68
CA SER A 719 0.26 -67.01 44.72
C SER A 719 -0.31 -66.65 43.35
N LEU A 720 0.56 -66.37 42.37
CA LEU A 720 0.23 -65.91 41.02
C LEU A 720 1.11 -66.61 39.97
N SER A 721 0.53 -67.00 38.84
CA SER A 721 1.23 -67.67 37.74
C SER A 721 0.76 -67.14 36.38
N GLY A 722 1.68 -67.07 35.41
CA GLY A 722 1.37 -66.62 34.04
C GLY A 722 1.00 -65.13 33.94
N ILE A 723 1.47 -64.30 34.87
CA ILE A 723 1.23 -62.85 34.87
C ILE A 723 2.51 -62.06 34.61
N LYS A 724 2.39 -60.82 34.15
CA LYS A 724 3.55 -59.95 33.92
C LYS A 724 4.19 -59.50 35.23
N LEU A 725 5.52 -59.35 35.27
CA LEU A 725 6.26 -58.85 36.45
C LEU A 725 5.67 -57.53 36.98
N LYS A 726 5.34 -56.58 36.08
CA LYS A 726 4.65 -55.34 36.46
C LYS A 726 3.32 -55.56 37.19
N SER A 727 2.56 -56.58 36.80
CA SER A 727 1.31 -56.94 37.49
C SER A 727 1.58 -57.64 38.83
N ALA A 728 2.59 -58.51 38.91
CA ALA A 728 3.00 -59.17 40.15
C ALA A 728 3.42 -58.14 41.22
N LEU A 729 4.33 -57.23 40.87
CA LEU A 729 4.78 -56.16 41.76
C LEU A 729 3.62 -55.24 42.19
N ASN A 730 2.72 -54.88 41.28
CA ASN A 730 1.54 -54.08 41.62
C ASN A 730 0.54 -54.81 42.54
N ILE A 731 0.51 -56.15 42.56
CA ILE A 731 -0.34 -56.94 43.46
C ILE A 731 0.34 -57.16 44.81
N ILE A 732 1.66 -57.29 44.84
CA ILE A 732 2.46 -57.50 46.06
C ILE A 732 2.64 -56.21 46.86
N LEU A 733 3.03 -55.11 46.20
CA LEU A 733 3.41 -53.87 46.88
C LEU A 733 2.20 -53.03 47.33
N LYS A 734 1.16 -52.93 46.49
CA LYS A 734 0.04 -52.01 46.69
C LYS A 734 -0.79 -52.27 47.98
N PRO A 735 -1.04 -53.52 48.42
CA PRO A 735 -1.72 -53.78 49.69
C PRO A 735 -0.95 -53.26 50.92
N ILE A 736 0.38 -53.16 50.80
CA ILE A 736 1.31 -52.74 51.85
C ILE A 736 1.55 -51.20 51.79
N GLY A 737 0.87 -50.47 50.88
CA GLY A 737 1.08 -49.03 50.68
C GLY A 737 2.31 -48.68 49.82
N LEU A 738 3.00 -49.69 49.29
CA LEU A 738 4.22 -49.53 48.50
C LEU A 738 3.97 -49.53 46.99
N THR A 739 4.96 -49.04 46.26
CA THR A 739 5.03 -49.07 44.80
C THR A 739 6.49 -49.11 44.34
N TYR A 740 6.73 -49.17 43.03
CA TYR A 740 8.05 -49.18 42.44
C TYR A 740 8.25 -47.99 41.48
N VAL A 741 9.46 -47.44 41.47
CA VAL A 741 9.91 -46.35 40.60
C VAL A 741 11.21 -46.78 39.92
N VAL A 742 11.42 -46.41 38.65
CA VAL A 742 12.66 -46.69 37.91
C VAL A 742 13.40 -45.38 37.71
N GLU A 743 14.58 -45.28 38.32
CA GLU A 743 15.44 -44.09 38.36
C GLU A 743 16.89 -44.52 38.62
N ASP A 744 17.87 -43.72 38.19
CA ASP A 744 19.30 -43.95 38.44
C ASP A 744 19.78 -45.37 38.02
N GLU A 745 19.24 -45.86 36.89
CA GLU A 745 19.49 -47.20 36.35
C GLU A 745 19.00 -48.39 37.21
N VAL A 746 18.23 -48.15 38.28
CA VAL A 746 17.74 -49.18 39.22
C VAL A 746 16.22 -49.11 39.44
N MET A 747 15.62 -50.20 39.94
CA MET A 747 14.23 -50.20 40.39
C MET A 747 14.17 -49.98 41.90
N LYS A 748 13.73 -48.80 42.32
CA LYS A 748 13.55 -48.40 43.72
C LYS A 748 12.14 -48.80 44.18
N ILE A 749 12.02 -49.39 45.36
CA ILE A 749 10.76 -49.66 46.04
C ILE A 749 10.60 -48.63 47.15
N THR A 750 9.47 -47.93 47.13
CA THR A 750 9.18 -46.75 47.94
C THR A 750 7.67 -46.68 48.22
N THR A 751 7.22 -45.76 49.07
CA THR A 751 5.80 -45.62 49.40
C THR A 751 5.03 -44.92 48.27
N ILE A 752 3.71 -45.13 48.22
CA ILE A 752 2.86 -44.45 47.22
C ILE A 752 2.98 -42.93 47.37
N VAL A 753 2.95 -42.41 48.61
CA VAL A 753 3.09 -40.98 48.91
C VAL A 753 4.40 -40.44 48.33
N LYS A 754 5.51 -41.17 48.52
CA LYS A 754 6.81 -40.73 48.01
C LYS A 754 6.92 -40.80 46.49
N SER A 755 6.25 -41.76 45.86
CA SER A 755 6.17 -41.86 44.40
C SER A 755 5.37 -40.70 43.77
N ASP A 756 4.36 -40.18 44.46
CA ASP A 756 3.57 -39.01 44.01
C ASP A 756 4.34 -37.68 44.16
N GLU A 757 5.52 -37.67 44.81
CA GLU A 757 6.48 -36.56 44.76
C GLU A 757 7.43 -36.63 43.53
N ILE A 758 7.50 -37.78 42.84
CA ILE A 758 8.48 -38.04 41.77
C ILE A 758 7.89 -37.73 40.39
N TYR A 759 8.03 -36.47 39.97
CA TYR A 759 7.48 -35.97 38.70
C TYR A 759 8.41 -36.17 37.50
N THR A 760 8.05 -37.08 36.58
CA THR A 760 8.72 -37.19 35.27
C THR A 760 8.08 -36.29 34.22
N THR A 761 8.89 -35.52 33.49
CA THR A 761 8.40 -34.66 32.39
C THR A 761 8.13 -35.51 31.15
N ARG A 762 6.87 -35.56 30.70
CA ARG A 762 6.43 -36.31 29.51
C ARG A 762 5.94 -35.37 28.40
N VAL A 763 6.31 -35.67 27.16
CA VAL A 763 5.88 -34.92 25.98
C VAL A 763 4.75 -35.64 25.25
N TYR A 764 3.60 -34.96 25.13
CA TYR A 764 2.47 -35.45 24.33
C TYR A 764 2.49 -34.78 22.94
N PRO A 765 2.74 -35.53 21.84
CA PRO A 765 2.85 -34.94 20.50
C PRO A 765 1.47 -34.61 19.90
N VAL A 766 0.93 -33.44 20.27
CA VAL A 766 -0.38 -32.91 19.80
C VAL A 766 -0.35 -32.28 18.39
N ALA A 767 0.70 -32.54 17.61
CA ALA A 767 0.94 -31.94 16.28
C ALA A 767 -0.05 -32.39 15.18
N ASP A 768 -1.02 -33.26 15.51
CA ASP A 768 -2.16 -33.62 14.67
C ASP A 768 -3.48 -32.96 15.11
N LEU A 769 -3.57 -32.47 16.35
CA LEU A 769 -4.68 -31.67 16.87
C LEU A 769 -4.50 -30.18 16.53
N VAL A 770 -3.26 -29.72 16.44
CA VAL A 770 -2.94 -28.40 15.88
C VAL A 770 -3.14 -28.47 14.36
N ILE A 771 -4.35 -28.16 13.92
CA ILE A 771 -4.58 -27.76 12.53
C ILE A 771 -3.70 -26.53 12.31
N SER A 772 -2.61 -26.67 11.56
CA SER A 772 -1.89 -25.52 11.03
C SER A 772 -2.91 -24.71 10.26
N VAL A 773 -3.21 -23.49 10.72
CA VAL A 773 -4.03 -22.56 9.94
C VAL A 773 -3.35 -22.45 8.59
N ALA A 774 -3.98 -23.03 7.57
CA ALA A 774 -3.55 -22.80 6.22
C ALA A 774 -3.75 -21.30 6.00
N THR A 775 -2.65 -20.55 6.01
CA THR A 775 -2.54 -19.35 5.21
C THR A 775 -2.81 -19.81 3.79
N GLN A 776 -4.10 -19.81 3.43
CA GLN A 776 -4.59 -20.14 2.10
C GLN A 776 -4.09 -19.01 1.22
N GLN A 777 -2.86 -19.19 0.77
CA GLN A 777 -2.07 -18.21 0.08
C GLN A 777 -2.67 -18.07 -1.32
N GLN A 778 -3.76 -17.30 -1.38
CA GLN A 778 -4.41 -16.90 -2.61
C GLN A 778 -3.37 -16.10 -3.40
N SER A 779 -2.68 -16.84 -4.27
CA SER A 779 -1.74 -16.32 -5.25
C SER A 779 -2.53 -15.54 -6.29
N VAL A 780 -2.94 -14.33 -5.91
CA VAL A 780 -3.57 -13.37 -6.83
C VAL A 780 -2.50 -12.86 -7.78
N GLY A 781 -2.34 -13.56 -8.90
CA GLY A 781 -1.73 -13.02 -10.11
C GLY A 781 -0.23 -12.72 -10.07
N SER A 782 0.61 -13.61 -9.55
CA SER A 782 1.98 -13.68 -10.10
C SER A 782 1.87 -14.24 -11.52
N SER A 783 2.04 -13.39 -12.53
CA SER A 783 1.86 -13.75 -13.94
C SER A 783 2.74 -14.95 -14.35
N GLN A 784 2.21 -15.80 -15.23
CA GLN A 784 2.93 -16.96 -15.78
C GLN A 784 3.96 -16.52 -16.85
N GLY A 785 4.88 -15.63 -16.46
CA GLY A 785 6.07 -15.29 -17.24
C GLY A 785 7.05 -16.46 -17.19
N GLY A 786 7.04 -17.30 -18.22
CA GLY A 786 7.83 -18.53 -18.27
C GLY A 786 9.34 -18.28 -18.34
N PHE A 787 10.02 -18.38 -17.20
CA PHE A 787 11.48 -18.48 -17.15
C PHE A 787 11.94 -19.94 -17.21
N GLY A 788 12.04 -20.46 -18.44
CA GLY A 788 12.95 -21.57 -18.72
C GLY A 788 14.38 -21.16 -18.36
N GLY A 789 15.12 -22.05 -17.70
CA GLY A 789 16.38 -21.67 -17.07
C GLY A 789 17.52 -21.39 -18.05
N GLN A 790 18.40 -20.44 -17.70
CA GLN A 790 19.77 -20.41 -18.20
C GLN A 790 20.76 -20.32 -17.05
N GLN A 791 21.71 -21.25 -17.03
CA GLN A 791 22.70 -21.44 -15.98
C GLN A 791 24.05 -20.86 -16.41
N GLY A 792 24.52 -19.82 -15.71
CA GLY A 792 25.92 -19.36 -15.74
C GLY A 792 26.35 -18.52 -16.94
N GLY A 793 27.01 -17.39 -16.68
CA GLY A 793 27.66 -16.56 -17.68
C GLY A 793 28.35 -15.33 -17.06
N PHE A 794 29.66 -15.19 -17.26
CA PHE A 794 30.42 -13.96 -16.93
C PHE A 794 30.26 -12.94 -18.07
N GLY A 795 30.19 -11.65 -17.75
CA GLY A 795 30.12 -10.53 -18.71
C GLY A 795 29.46 -9.29 -18.08
N GLN A 796 30.19 -8.38 -17.42
CA GLN A 796 31.08 -7.34 -17.95
C GLN A 796 30.34 -6.10 -18.54
N GLN A 797 30.40 -4.99 -17.79
CA GLN A 797 30.61 -3.60 -18.24
C GLN A 797 29.47 -2.77 -18.89
N GLY A 798 29.39 -1.50 -18.43
CA GLY A 798 28.55 -0.41 -18.99
C GLY A 798 27.25 -0.16 -18.22
N GLY A 799 26.87 1.06 -17.84
CA GLY A 799 27.57 2.35 -17.89
C GLY A 799 26.65 3.52 -18.28
N GLY A 800 26.62 4.59 -17.48
CA GLY A 800 25.73 5.76 -17.68
C GLY A 800 24.42 5.64 -16.88
N GLN A 801 23.94 6.53 -16.00
CA GLN A 801 24.23 7.92 -15.58
C GLN A 801 23.13 8.94 -15.96
N GLN A 802 22.27 9.25 -14.97
CA GLN A 802 21.64 10.57 -14.64
C GLN A 802 20.78 11.33 -15.68
N GLY A 803 19.70 11.98 -15.18
CA GLY A 803 18.78 12.87 -15.94
C GLY A 803 17.32 12.38 -15.84
N PHE A 804 16.51 12.70 -14.83
CA PHE A 804 16.14 13.97 -14.19
C PHE A 804 15.13 14.81 -15.01
N GLY A 805 13.88 14.90 -14.51
CA GLY A 805 12.75 15.63 -15.10
C GLY A 805 11.86 14.77 -16.02
N GLY A 806 10.53 14.88 -16.02
CA GLY A 806 9.66 15.56 -15.05
C GLY A 806 8.30 16.01 -15.61
N GLY A 807 7.20 15.55 -15.00
CA GLY A 807 5.87 16.19 -15.06
C GLY A 807 4.81 15.57 -16.00
N GLY A 808 3.59 15.42 -15.46
CA GLY A 808 2.34 15.30 -16.24
C GLY A 808 1.87 13.87 -16.57
N GLY A 809 0.57 13.59 -16.38
CA GLY A 809 -0.06 12.32 -16.80
C GLY A 809 -1.22 11.80 -15.93
N PHE A 810 -2.15 12.65 -15.49
CA PHE A 810 -3.25 12.24 -14.59
C PHE A 810 -4.49 11.76 -15.38
N GLY A 811 -4.85 10.48 -15.22
CA GLY A 811 -6.10 9.84 -15.66
C GLY A 811 -6.17 8.44 -15.02
N GLN A 812 -7.16 8.01 -14.22
CA GLN A 812 -8.60 8.31 -14.17
C GLN A 812 -9.30 7.85 -15.46
N GLN A 813 -10.21 6.88 -15.50
CA GLN A 813 -11.08 6.21 -14.50
C GLN A 813 -11.05 4.68 -14.76
N GLY A 814 -11.34 3.72 -13.86
CA GLY A 814 -12.34 3.67 -12.79
C GLY A 814 -13.70 3.16 -13.36
N GLY A 815 -14.50 2.32 -12.69
CA GLY A 815 -14.45 1.73 -11.35
C GLY A 815 -15.86 1.21 -10.96
N GLY A 816 -15.99 0.38 -9.91
CA GLY A 816 -17.29 -0.16 -9.49
C GLY A 816 -17.28 -0.70 -8.07
N GLY A 817 -18.33 -0.44 -7.29
CA GLY A 817 -18.43 -0.89 -5.90
C GLY A 817 -19.86 -0.98 -5.38
N GLN A 818 -20.08 -1.80 -4.34
CA GLN A 818 -21.31 -1.83 -3.54
C GLN A 818 -21.09 -2.56 -2.20
N GLY A 819 -21.54 -1.95 -1.10
CA GLY A 819 -21.52 -2.50 0.26
C GLY A 819 -20.18 -2.32 1.01
N PHE A 820 -20.12 -1.96 2.29
CA PHE A 820 -21.19 -1.78 3.29
C PHE A 820 -20.88 -0.60 4.23
N PHE A 821 -21.92 0.13 4.63
CA PHE A 821 -21.96 0.88 5.90
C PHE A 821 -23.38 0.82 6.48
N SER A 822 -23.47 0.46 7.76
CA SER A 822 -24.72 0.47 8.53
C SER A 822 -24.82 1.78 9.31
N VAL A 823 -25.98 2.45 9.29
CA VAL A 823 -26.23 3.68 10.05
C VAL A 823 -27.20 3.40 11.19
N GLY A 824 -26.93 3.92 12.38
CA GLY A 824 -27.80 3.74 13.56
C GLY A 824 -29.12 4.52 13.48
N PRO A 825 -30.20 4.08 14.16
CA PRO A 825 -31.54 4.66 13.96
C PRO A 825 -31.74 6.12 14.40
N GLU A 826 -30.90 6.66 15.30
CA GLU A 826 -31.13 7.98 15.92
C GLU A 826 -31.02 9.16 14.93
N MET A 827 -30.25 9.01 13.84
CA MET A 827 -30.02 10.10 12.87
C MET A 827 -31.24 10.45 11.98
N LEU A 828 -32.36 9.73 12.10
CA LEU A 828 -33.55 9.92 11.26
C LEU A 828 -34.66 10.81 11.87
N LEU A 829 -34.46 11.36 13.08
CA LEU A 829 -35.53 12.07 13.82
C LEU A 829 -35.31 13.58 14.07
N MET A 830 -34.16 14.16 13.69
CA MET A 830 -33.93 15.60 13.85
C MET A 830 -34.26 16.35 12.55
N ASN A 831 -35.19 17.31 12.65
CA ASN A 831 -35.65 18.27 11.63
C ASN A 831 -36.88 17.91 10.76
N ALA A 832 -38.00 17.54 11.42
CA ALA A 832 -39.34 17.86 10.91
C ALA A 832 -39.82 19.22 11.47
N PRO A 833 -40.41 20.14 10.67
CA PRO A 833 -40.82 21.46 11.15
C PRO A 833 -42.06 21.38 12.08
N LYS A 834 -42.04 22.16 13.17
CA LYS A 834 -43.11 22.18 14.19
C LYS A 834 -44.40 22.84 13.68
N ALA A 835 -45.32 22.04 13.15
CA ALA A 835 -46.70 22.47 12.87
C ALA A 835 -47.47 22.73 14.18
N LYS A 836 -48.32 23.77 14.20
CA LYS A 836 -49.09 24.18 15.39
C LYS A 836 -50.34 23.30 15.58
N ASN A 837 -50.74 23.13 16.84
CA ASN A 837 -51.94 22.36 17.23
C ASN A 837 -53.23 22.89 16.57
N ALA A 838 -53.91 22.03 15.80
CA ALA A 838 -55.30 22.21 15.39
C ALA A 838 -56.09 20.92 15.70
N LYS A 839 -57.28 21.06 16.30
CA LYS A 839 -58.07 19.92 16.79
C LYS A 839 -58.73 19.18 15.62
N LYS A 840 -58.65 17.84 15.60
CA LYS A 840 -59.53 17.01 14.76
C LYS A 840 -60.96 17.05 15.31
N GLN A 841 -61.93 17.36 14.45
CA GLN A 841 -63.28 16.81 14.55
C GLN A 841 -63.50 15.86 13.36
N PRO A 842 -64.26 14.76 13.52
CA PRO A 842 -64.52 13.82 12.45
C PRO A 842 -65.72 14.25 11.60
N ASN A 843 -65.70 13.95 10.30
CA ASN A 843 -66.93 13.81 9.54
C ASN A 843 -66.82 12.68 8.50
N LYS A 844 -67.96 12.21 7.99
CA LYS A 844 -68.14 10.93 7.31
C LYS A 844 -68.25 11.05 5.79
N ASN A 845 -68.24 9.87 5.14
CA ASN A 845 -68.77 9.55 3.81
C ASN A 845 -67.99 10.02 2.58
N ALA A 846 -67.30 9.06 1.94
CA ALA A 846 -67.55 8.73 0.54
C ALA A 846 -67.35 7.20 0.34
N LYS A 847 -68.29 6.53 -0.32
CA LYS A 847 -68.17 5.13 -0.79
C LYS A 847 -68.25 5.12 -2.31
N VAL A 848 -67.28 4.52 -3.00
CA VAL A 848 -67.46 3.86 -4.31
C VAL A 848 -66.48 2.69 -4.36
N ASN A 849 -66.91 1.53 -4.86
CA ASN A 849 -66.06 0.36 -5.12
C ASN A 849 -65.61 0.35 -6.59
N PRO A 850 -64.44 -0.25 -6.89
CA PRO A 850 -64.27 -1.07 -8.09
C PRO A 850 -64.39 -2.58 -7.76
N ALA A 851 -64.56 -3.42 -8.78
CA ALA A 851 -64.70 -4.87 -8.63
C ALA A 851 -63.36 -5.59 -8.45
N LYS A 852 -63.42 -6.84 -7.97
CA LYS A 852 -62.36 -7.83 -8.20
C LYS A 852 -62.44 -8.33 -9.65
N GLU A 853 -61.30 -8.41 -10.32
CA GLU A 853 -61.07 -9.44 -11.34
C GLU A 853 -60.09 -10.45 -10.74
N GLU A 854 -60.38 -11.74 -10.88
CA GLU A 854 -59.55 -12.82 -10.35
C GLU A 854 -58.74 -13.44 -11.49
N LEU A 855 -57.42 -13.22 -11.47
CA LEU A 855 -56.49 -13.78 -12.46
C LEU A 855 -56.38 -15.30 -12.26
N GLN A 856 -56.69 -16.07 -13.30
CA GLN A 856 -56.51 -17.52 -13.31
C GLN A 856 -55.03 -17.89 -13.55
N PRO A 857 -54.52 -18.98 -12.95
CA PRO A 857 -53.15 -19.44 -13.19
C PRO A 857 -52.98 -20.03 -14.60
N ILE A 858 -51.83 -19.74 -15.21
CA ILE A 858 -51.47 -20.19 -16.57
C ILE A 858 -51.08 -21.68 -16.56
N ASN A 859 -51.37 -22.39 -17.66
CA ASN A 859 -51.17 -23.83 -17.81
C ASN A 859 -49.81 -24.15 -18.48
N ASP A 860 -49.03 -25.06 -17.89
CA ASP A 860 -47.68 -25.47 -18.33
C ASP A 860 -47.58 -25.94 -19.80
N GLN A 861 -48.69 -26.34 -20.43
CA GLN A 861 -48.67 -26.80 -21.82
C GLN A 861 -48.41 -25.67 -22.83
N GLU A 862 -48.84 -24.43 -22.55
CA GLU A 862 -48.57 -23.29 -23.45
C GLU A 862 -47.08 -22.88 -23.41
N ILE A 863 -46.47 -22.95 -22.22
CA ILE A 863 -45.03 -22.68 -22.01
C ILE A 863 -44.17 -23.68 -22.79
N LYS A 864 -44.56 -24.96 -22.83
CA LYS A 864 -43.87 -26.00 -23.62
C LYS A 864 -44.02 -25.80 -25.13
N GLY A 865 -45.13 -25.25 -25.60
CA GLY A 865 -45.32 -24.90 -27.01
C GLY A 865 -44.34 -23.82 -27.48
N ILE A 866 -44.10 -22.80 -26.64
CA ILE A 866 -43.20 -21.69 -26.96
C ILE A 866 -41.73 -22.14 -26.98
N LEU A 867 -41.30 -22.92 -25.97
CA LEU A 867 -39.90 -23.39 -25.87
C LEU A 867 -39.49 -24.30 -27.04
N ASN A 868 -40.40 -25.16 -27.53
CA ASN A 868 -40.11 -26.09 -28.61
C ASN A 868 -39.88 -25.41 -29.98
N ASN A 869 -40.33 -24.16 -30.18
CA ASN A 869 -40.10 -23.41 -31.42
C ASN A 869 -38.75 -22.67 -31.47
N ILE A 870 -37.98 -22.65 -30.37
CA ILE A 870 -36.73 -21.88 -30.27
C ILE A 870 -35.48 -22.78 -30.46
N LEU A 871 -35.58 -24.09 -30.18
CA LEU A 871 -34.46 -25.04 -30.21
C LEU A 871 -34.58 -26.08 -31.34
N GLY A 872 -34.57 -25.60 -32.59
CA GLY A 872 -34.74 -26.39 -33.81
C GLY A 872 -33.43 -26.79 -34.53
N GLN A 873 -32.76 -27.82 -34.01
CA GLN A 873 -31.84 -28.75 -34.72
C GLN A 873 -30.72 -28.20 -35.64
N ALA A 874 -29.46 -28.39 -35.23
CA ALA A 874 -28.31 -28.53 -36.14
C ALA A 874 -27.16 -29.36 -35.51
N GLU A 875 -27.25 -30.70 -35.56
CA GLU A 875 -26.12 -31.57 -35.21
C GLU A 875 -25.25 -31.90 -36.43
N VAL A 876 -23.95 -31.57 -36.38
CA VAL A 876 -22.89 -32.28 -37.14
C VAL A 876 -21.67 -32.46 -36.24
N LYS A 877 -21.11 -33.67 -36.21
CA LYS A 877 -20.13 -34.11 -35.21
C LYS A 877 -18.69 -33.74 -35.58
N GLN A 878 -17.93 -33.18 -34.64
CA GLN A 878 -16.46 -33.22 -34.65
C GLN A 878 -15.95 -34.35 -33.73
N PRO A 879 -14.87 -35.05 -34.10
CA PRO A 879 -14.04 -35.78 -33.16
C PRO A 879 -12.90 -34.87 -32.66
N LYS A 880 -13.04 -34.30 -31.46
CA LYS A 880 -11.94 -33.70 -30.70
C LYS A 880 -11.94 -34.22 -29.28
N ALA A 881 -10.76 -34.54 -28.76
CA ALA A 881 -10.60 -35.15 -27.44
C ALA A 881 -10.94 -34.15 -26.33
N GLN A 882 -11.92 -34.48 -25.49
CA GLN A 882 -12.20 -33.73 -24.26
C GLN A 882 -11.34 -34.29 -23.12
N PHE A 883 -10.42 -33.47 -22.59
CA PHE A 883 -10.00 -33.64 -21.20
C PHE A 883 -11.13 -33.10 -20.31
N GLN A 884 -12.02 -33.98 -19.86
CA GLN A 884 -13.05 -33.61 -18.89
C GLN A 884 -12.43 -33.47 -17.50
N VAL A 885 -12.16 -32.24 -17.08
CA VAL A 885 -12.03 -31.92 -15.65
C VAL A 885 -13.43 -32.00 -15.05
N GLN A 886 -13.73 -33.11 -14.36
CA GLN A 886 -14.96 -33.21 -13.59
C GLN A 886 -14.77 -32.48 -12.26
N ASP A 887 -15.37 -31.29 -12.12
CA ASP A 887 -15.57 -30.63 -10.83
C ASP A 887 -16.61 -31.39 -9.98
N ASN A 888 -16.23 -32.61 -9.57
CA ASN A 888 -16.92 -33.32 -8.51
C ASN A 888 -16.53 -32.66 -7.18
N PRO A 889 -17.43 -31.97 -6.47
CA PRO A 889 -17.11 -31.38 -5.17
C PRO A 889 -16.70 -32.49 -4.19
N PHE A 890 -15.54 -32.31 -3.55
CA PHE A 890 -14.93 -33.34 -2.70
C PHE A 890 -15.88 -33.81 -1.59
N ARG A 891 -16.23 -35.09 -1.60
CA ARG A 891 -17.13 -35.74 -0.63
C ARG A 891 -16.40 -36.87 0.09
N PHE A 892 -16.54 -36.92 1.42
CA PHE A 892 -16.07 -38.04 2.22
C PHE A 892 -17.03 -39.23 2.12
N ASP A 893 -17.01 -39.91 0.98
CA ASP A 893 -17.68 -41.20 0.78
C ASP A 893 -16.67 -42.35 0.58
N ASN A 894 -17.17 -43.59 0.67
CA ASN A 894 -16.33 -44.78 0.56
C ASN A 894 -15.64 -44.90 -0.81
N HIS A 895 -16.27 -44.41 -1.89
CA HIS A 895 -15.73 -44.44 -3.24
C HIS A 895 -14.51 -43.53 -3.40
N THR A 896 -14.58 -42.31 -2.85
CA THR A 896 -13.46 -41.36 -2.80
C THR A 896 -12.31 -41.90 -1.94
N ILE A 897 -12.62 -42.60 -0.85
CA ILE A 897 -11.63 -43.29 0.01
C ILE A 897 -10.97 -44.48 -0.73
N GLU A 898 -11.68 -45.20 -1.61
CA GLU A 898 -11.09 -46.24 -2.44
C GLU A 898 -10.19 -45.70 -3.57
N GLN A 899 -10.55 -44.55 -4.17
CA GLN A 899 -9.69 -43.87 -5.13
C GLN A 899 -8.37 -43.42 -4.48
N LEU A 900 -8.41 -42.84 -3.27
CA LEU A 900 -7.23 -42.42 -2.51
C LEU A 900 -6.33 -43.58 -2.04
N LYS A 901 -6.77 -44.85 -2.12
CA LYS A 901 -5.95 -46.04 -1.84
C LYS A 901 -5.16 -46.54 -3.05
N LYS A 902 -5.47 -46.09 -4.27
CA LYS A 902 -4.69 -46.44 -5.46
C LYS A 902 -3.38 -45.64 -5.45
N LYS A 903 -2.24 -46.32 -5.65
CA LYS A 903 -0.96 -45.62 -5.87
C LYS A 903 -1.06 -44.76 -7.14
N PRO A 904 -0.48 -43.55 -7.15
CA PRO A 904 -0.42 -42.77 -8.38
C PRO A 904 0.45 -43.50 -9.42
N GLU A 905 -0.11 -43.76 -10.59
CA GLU A 905 0.65 -44.23 -11.74
C GLU A 905 1.44 -43.06 -12.32
N ILE A 906 2.76 -43.22 -12.44
CA ILE A 906 3.62 -42.23 -13.10
C ILE A 906 3.49 -42.45 -14.60
N VAL A 907 2.58 -41.69 -15.23
CA VAL A 907 2.53 -41.56 -16.69
C VAL A 907 3.84 -40.92 -17.17
N LYS A 908 4.40 -41.45 -18.25
CA LYS A 908 5.63 -40.96 -18.90
C LYS A 908 5.35 -39.93 -19.97
#